data_AF-A0A9P3A6D5-F1
#
_entry.id   AF-A0A9P3A6D5-F1
#
_cell.length_a   1.000
_cell.length_b   1.000
_cell.length_c   1.000
_cell.angle_alpha   90.00
_cell.angle_beta   90.00
_cell.angle_gamma   90.00
#
_symmetry.space_group_name_H-M   'P 1'
#
loop_
_entity.id
_entity.type
_entity.pdbx_description
1 polymer ?
#
loop_
_entity_poly.entity_id
_entity_poly.type
_entity_poly.pdbx_seq_one_letter_code
_entity_poly.pdbx_strand_id
1 'polypeptide(L)'
;MTAQTQTKRRVKVAVLGVGLMGKRHARNIAYFDPNAELVAVSDIKPEALEWAKAELPPTVKTYSSSEELLANPEVEAHSLIEKPISLDAEESKRVVAEAKLHPELKVMVAFSRRFDESYNEAAARIKAGKLGTPYLIKSCTNDKYDSTGRFLAYSKHSGGIFIDCGIHDIDIGRWLLDVGNPAKLKNPVKQVTRVFATGLNTVYPELEAQGDCDNAIGVIEFENGTKFNIHLSRTSMHGHDVICEVFGTESKLVINENPNISRVEIRDAHGVRMESHPSFYERFKGAFVTEIQTFSKCILDDIAVPTPPQDALEAAQIAMALTHSFRTGMPGLKFERISDAVDDINVAKLKASDAYDQSEFDSEKDKAGFRQFVDSNESSRRFYIEQHTKQTVAFNLEARRKAFERPRATMGIWEAMELLNTLVDASDPDTDATQIEHLLQTAEAMRKDGKPDWMQVTGLIHDLGKLLYFFGSDGQWDVVGDTFVVGCQIPTEKIVYSDTFTANPDLTDPIYSTKYGMYEPNCGLDKLLISWGHDEYLYMVMKEQSSLPPAALHMIRYHSFYPWHRERAYTYFESEADKQALKDVLAFNPYDLYSKSDSRPDPKVLRPYYEGLIAKYFPEKINCSGSPSSVSAEWASDTPVTSRTTSLAQSSSWCVTPLQRLRGGPRRTSRRLPIDRSFHSLRDPPLLLVSSPTRGLTVSATCPVCSSHLVTPSPLLLARLAGTHLTRARWYADSTEAINSPDVDAVLIATDTATHATLAIQALEAGKHVLLEKPISVDVKKAIPVVEAAAAHPHLKTMIGFSRRCEWFGLVRFGSAQFGSVCFTVTGLGAGDGLRLGVWLPVHPLTRADDESYLEAKRRIDNGQLGKAYMIKSATNDQYDPSGFFIAYSKDSGGIFLDCGIHDIDIARWLLDVANPKLLKNPAKQVTRVYATGLNVRHPELAESEDCDNANCIVEFENGTQCTFHLSRTALHGHDCFCEVFGTESKLVINGNPNMTRVEIRDEHGVRMESTPTYYDRFKDAFVNEANTFTACVLDDLPVPTTPSDGLEAAQIALGLTHSFRAGKPVFFGEDGKPIID
;
A
#
# COMPACT_ATOMS: atom_id res chain seq x y z
N MET A 1 -48.36 26.91 -46.08
CA MET A 1 -48.41 26.81 -44.60
C MET A 1 -46.98 26.66 -44.12
N THR A 2 -46.45 27.73 -43.54
CA THR A 2 -45.10 27.81 -42.98
C THR A 2 -45.07 27.08 -41.64
N ALA A 3 -44.23 26.05 -41.52
CA ALA A 3 -43.93 25.42 -40.25
C ALA A 3 -43.22 26.45 -39.36
N GLN A 4 -43.88 26.88 -38.28
CA GLN A 4 -43.22 27.64 -37.23
C GLN A 4 -42.14 26.75 -36.61
N THR A 5 -40.88 27.08 -36.86
CA THR A 5 -39.73 26.57 -36.12
C THR A 5 -39.88 27.01 -34.66
N GLN A 6 -40.44 26.15 -33.81
CA GLN A 6 -40.33 26.31 -32.37
C GLN A 6 -38.84 26.33 -32.01
N THR A 7 -38.35 27.47 -31.53
CA THR A 7 -37.00 27.60 -30.97
C THR A 7 -36.86 26.65 -29.78
N LYS A 8 -36.02 25.63 -29.91
CA LYS A 8 -35.73 24.66 -28.85
C LYS A 8 -35.22 25.40 -27.60
N ARG A 9 -35.82 25.15 -26.43
CA ARG A 9 -35.38 25.69 -25.13
C ARG A 9 -33.90 25.35 -24.92
N ARG A 10 -33.09 26.33 -24.52
CA ARG A 10 -31.68 26.17 -24.15
C ARG A 10 -31.49 26.34 -22.64
N VAL A 11 -30.54 25.61 -22.07
CA VAL A 11 -30.11 25.76 -20.68
C VAL A 11 -29.23 27.00 -20.58
N LYS A 12 -29.59 27.95 -19.71
CA LYS A 12 -28.73 29.10 -19.41
C LYS A 12 -27.72 28.66 -18.36
N VAL A 13 -26.43 28.77 -18.68
CA VAL A 13 -25.34 28.24 -17.84
C VAL A 13 -24.45 29.37 -17.37
N ALA A 14 -24.01 29.28 -16.13
CA ALA A 14 -22.95 30.10 -15.57
C ALA A 14 -21.75 29.23 -15.18
N VAL A 15 -20.54 29.77 -15.28
CA VAL A 15 -19.31 29.08 -14.85
C VAL A 15 -18.68 29.81 -13.67
N LEU A 16 -18.53 29.10 -12.55
CA LEU A 16 -17.85 29.59 -11.36
C LEU A 16 -16.37 29.20 -11.43
N GLY A 17 -15.50 30.20 -11.55
CA GLY A 17 -14.06 30.05 -11.75
C GLY A 17 -13.71 29.83 -13.22
N VAL A 18 -12.94 30.74 -13.81
CA VAL A 18 -12.36 30.63 -15.16
C VAL A 18 -10.84 30.54 -15.08
N GLY A 19 -10.38 29.61 -14.23
CA GLY A 19 -9.00 29.11 -14.17
C GLY A 19 -8.68 28.13 -15.31
N LEU A 20 -7.69 27.24 -15.11
CA LEU A 20 -7.22 26.35 -16.18
C LEU A 20 -8.33 25.53 -16.84
N MET A 21 -9.17 24.86 -16.05
CA MET A 21 -10.30 24.07 -16.54
C MET A 21 -11.54 24.92 -16.83
N GLY A 22 -11.84 25.89 -15.96
CA GLY A 22 -12.98 26.78 -16.15
C GLY A 22 -12.99 27.51 -17.49
N LYS A 23 -11.82 27.93 -18.01
CA LYS A 23 -11.68 28.51 -19.36
C LYS A 23 -12.12 27.55 -20.47
N ARG A 24 -11.81 26.27 -20.33
CA ARG A 24 -12.14 25.22 -21.30
C ARG A 24 -13.64 24.92 -21.24
N HIS A 25 -14.20 24.78 -20.05
CA HIS A 25 -15.64 24.60 -19.85
C HIS A 25 -16.45 25.77 -20.40
N ALA A 26 -16.07 27.01 -20.08
CA ALA A 26 -16.73 28.21 -20.62
C ALA A 26 -16.72 28.23 -22.15
N ARG A 27 -15.58 27.91 -22.79
CA ARG A 27 -15.50 27.80 -24.26
C ARG A 27 -16.35 26.64 -24.80
N ASN A 28 -16.35 25.49 -24.15
CA ASN A 28 -17.14 24.34 -24.56
C ASN A 28 -18.65 24.64 -24.52
N ILE A 29 -19.12 25.26 -23.44
CA ILE A 29 -20.52 25.68 -23.31
C ILE A 29 -20.86 26.75 -24.37
N ALA A 30 -20.03 27.78 -24.51
CA ALA A 30 -20.33 28.90 -25.41
C ALA A 30 -20.34 28.51 -26.90
N TYR A 31 -19.49 27.58 -27.31
CA TYR A 31 -19.23 27.31 -28.73
C TYR A 31 -19.55 25.88 -29.19
N PHE A 32 -19.67 24.91 -28.28
CA PHE A 32 -19.78 23.49 -28.64
C PHE A 32 -21.01 22.78 -28.06
N ASP A 33 -21.74 23.36 -27.10
CA ASP A 33 -23.01 22.81 -26.64
C ASP A 33 -24.21 23.50 -27.34
N PRO A 34 -24.88 22.83 -28.29
CA PRO A 34 -26.03 23.42 -28.99
C PRO A 34 -27.28 23.56 -28.10
N ASN A 35 -27.30 22.91 -26.94
CA ASN A 35 -28.43 22.91 -26.00
C ASN A 35 -28.24 23.91 -24.84
N ALA A 36 -27.09 24.56 -24.74
CA ALA A 36 -26.80 25.54 -23.70
C ALA A 36 -26.51 26.94 -24.27
N GLU A 37 -26.60 27.93 -23.39
CA GLU A 37 -26.18 29.30 -23.60
C GLU A 37 -25.36 29.73 -22.38
N LEU A 38 -24.08 30.07 -22.57
CA LEU A 38 -23.28 30.67 -21.51
C LEU A 38 -23.74 32.11 -21.28
N VAL A 39 -24.28 32.40 -20.10
CA VAL A 39 -24.82 33.73 -19.77
C VAL A 39 -23.94 34.51 -18.80
N ALA A 40 -23.15 33.82 -17.98
CA ALA A 40 -22.31 34.45 -16.97
C ALA A 40 -21.06 33.64 -16.63
N VAL A 41 -20.04 34.33 -16.14
CA VAL A 41 -18.86 33.73 -15.50
C VAL A 41 -18.49 34.53 -14.25
N SER A 42 -17.94 33.88 -13.24
CA SER A 42 -17.39 34.56 -12.06
C SER A 42 -15.97 34.10 -11.76
N ASP A 43 -15.09 35.01 -11.33
CA ASP A 43 -13.75 34.67 -10.84
C ASP A 43 -13.23 35.78 -9.92
N ILE A 44 -12.51 35.40 -8.87
CA ILE A 44 -11.90 36.35 -7.93
C ILE A 44 -10.68 37.06 -8.53
N LYS A 45 -10.09 36.49 -9.59
CA LYS A 45 -8.90 37.03 -10.26
C LYS A 45 -9.29 37.99 -11.38
N PRO A 46 -8.92 39.28 -11.30
CA PRO A 46 -9.23 40.25 -12.35
C PRO A 46 -8.75 39.82 -13.74
N GLU A 47 -7.55 39.24 -13.84
CA GLU A 47 -6.98 38.77 -15.11
C GLU A 47 -7.79 37.63 -15.75
N ALA A 48 -8.50 36.84 -14.95
CA ALA A 48 -9.35 35.76 -15.45
C ALA A 48 -10.65 36.32 -16.06
N LEU A 49 -11.19 37.39 -15.46
CA LEU A 49 -12.35 38.13 -15.99
C LEU A 49 -12.00 38.90 -17.27
N GLU A 50 -10.82 39.52 -17.34
CA GLU A 50 -10.34 40.18 -18.56
C GLU A 50 -10.17 39.18 -19.71
N TRP A 51 -9.64 37.99 -19.43
CA TRP A 51 -9.65 36.89 -20.40
C TRP A 51 -11.06 36.56 -20.87
N ALA A 52 -12.02 36.49 -19.95
CA ALA A 52 -13.40 36.11 -20.28
C ALA A 52 -14.06 37.12 -21.22
N LYS A 53 -13.88 38.43 -20.97
CA LYS A 53 -14.37 39.52 -21.85
C LYS A 53 -13.74 39.47 -23.25
N ALA A 54 -12.49 39.04 -23.35
CA ALA A 54 -11.77 38.98 -24.62
C ALA A 54 -12.14 37.75 -25.47
N GLU A 55 -12.44 36.61 -24.82
CA GLU A 55 -12.48 35.30 -25.49
C GLU A 55 -13.88 34.66 -25.56
N LEU A 56 -14.84 35.16 -24.77
CA LEU A 56 -16.22 34.67 -24.74
C LEU A 56 -17.16 35.63 -25.48
N PRO A 57 -18.38 35.19 -25.83
CA PRO A 57 -19.34 36.07 -26.48
C PRO A 57 -19.59 37.35 -25.67
N PRO A 58 -19.73 38.53 -26.31
CA PRO A 58 -19.95 39.80 -25.61
C PRO A 58 -21.21 39.86 -24.72
N THR A 59 -22.12 38.90 -24.90
CA THR A 59 -23.34 38.75 -24.09
C THR A 59 -23.09 38.12 -22.72
N VAL A 60 -21.93 37.51 -22.50
CA VAL A 60 -21.57 36.85 -21.23
C VAL A 60 -21.23 37.90 -20.19
N LYS A 61 -21.96 37.88 -19.06
CA LYS A 61 -21.69 38.77 -17.92
C LYS A 61 -20.54 38.26 -17.07
N THR A 62 -19.74 39.16 -16.53
CA THR A 62 -18.62 38.83 -15.61
C THR A 62 -18.91 39.33 -14.20
N TYR A 63 -18.69 38.48 -13.20
CA TYR A 63 -18.86 38.78 -11.78
C TYR A 63 -17.55 38.56 -11.02
N SER A 64 -17.24 39.43 -10.06
CA SER A 64 -16.06 39.25 -9.18
C SER A 64 -16.33 38.38 -7.96
N SER A 65 -17.58 37.98 -7.73
CA SER A 65 -18.02 37.11 -6.64
C SER A 65 -18.99 36.06 -7.16
N SER A 66 -18.82 34.81 -6.72
CA SER A 66 -19.80 33.74 -6.97
C SER A 66 -21.10 33.96 -6.20
N GLU A 67 -21.04 34.57 -5.01
CA GLU A 67 -22.23 34.89 -4.21
C GLU A 67 -23.14 35.88 -4.94
N GLU A 68 -22.55 36.90 -5.57
CA GLU A 68 -23.30 37.89 -6.34
C GLU A 68 -24.02 37.24 -7.54
N LEU A 69 -23.37 36.28 -8.19
CA LEU A 69 -23.97 35.52 -9.28
C LEU A 69 -25.12 34.63 -8.79
N LEU A 70 -24.90 33.92 -7.68
CA LEU A 70 -25.89 33.00 -7.09
C LEU A 70 -27.07 33.71 -6.41
N ALA A 71 -26.90 34.95 -5.95
CA ALA A 71 -27.95 35.77 -5.36
C ALA A 71 -29.01 36.24 -6.39
N ASN A 72 -28.82 35.97 -7.68
CA ASN A 72 -29.80 36.28 -8.71
C ASN A 72 -31.02 35.34 -8.59
N PRO A 73 -32.22 35.86 -8.25
CA PRO A 73 -33.41 35.05 -8.02
C PRO A 73 -33.96 34.36 -9.28
N GLU A 74 -33.44 34.68 -10.47
CA GLU A 74 -33.75 33.99 -11.72
C GLU A 74 -32.89 32.72 -11.97
N VAL A 75 -31.98 32.38 -11.05
CA VAL A 75 -31.09 31.22 -11.16
C VAL A 75 -31.69 30.02 -10.42
N GLU A 76 -32.40 29.16 -11.14
CA GLU A 76 -32.68 27.78 -10.73
C GLU A 76 -31.44 26.92 -11.05
N ALA A 77 -30.73 26.43 -10.03
CA ALA A 77 -29.36 25.92 -10.20
C ALA A 77 -29.27 24.40 -10.26
N HIS A 78 -29.27 23.85 -11.47
CA HIS A 78 -28.64 22.55 -11.73
C HIS A 78 -27.10 22.73 -11.67
N SER A 79 -26.37 21.75 -11.13
CA SER A 79 -24.93 21.87 -10.89
C SER A 79 -24.11 20.79 -11.59
N LEU A 80 -23.10 21.20 -12.37
CA LEU A 80 -22.00 20.34 -12.83
C LEU A 80 -20.75 20.71 -12.05
N ILE A 81 -20.25 19.80 -11.23
CA ILE A 81 -19.15 20.02 -10.28
C ILE A 81 -17.89 19.31 -10.80
N GLU A 82 -16.76 20.02 -10.87
CA GLU A 82 -15.47 19.40 -11.16
C GLU A 82 -15.03 18.42 -10.07
N LYS A 83 -14.21 17.44 -10.43
CA LYS A 83 -13.70 16.45 -9.46
C LYS A 83 -12.45 16.97 -8.72
N PRO A 84 -12.21 16.53 -7.47
CA PRO A 84 -13.19 15.95 -6.54
C PRO A 84 -14.20 17.01 -6.05
N ILE A 85 -15.33 16.59 -5.47
CA ILE A 85 -16.30 17.53 -4.87
C ILE A 85 -15.64 18.42 -3.82
N SER A 86 -14.91 17.80 -2.89
CA SER A 86 -14.07 18.48 -1.90
C SER A 86 -12.88 17.59 -1.55
N LEU A 87 -11.86 18.19 -0.93
CA LEU A 87 -10.77 17.48 -0.26
C LEU A 87 -11.17 16.99 1.14
N ASP A 88 -12.34 17.37 1.62
CA ASP A 88 -12.98 16.91 2.85
C ASP A 88 -14.19 16.01 2.51
N ALA A 89 -14.20 14.81 3.10
CA ALA A 89 -15.27 13.85 2.91
C ALA A 89 -16.59 14.33 3.55
N GLU A 90 -16.56 15.06 4.65
CA GLU A 90 -17.77 15.58 5.32
C GLU A 90 -18.45 16.68 4.50
N GLU A 91 -17.67 17.56 3.86
CA GLU A 91 -18.18 18.49 2.85
C GLU A 91 -18.82 17.75 1.68
N SER A 92 -18.16 16.70 1.17
CA SER A 92 -18.69 15.88 0.08
C SER A 92 -19.99 15.16 0.50
N LYS A 93 -20.07 14.65 1.73
CA LYS A 93 -21.30 14.06 2.32
C LYS A 93 -22.43 15.09 2.41
N ARG A 94 -22.13 16.33 2.82
CA ARG A 94 -23.11 17.43 2.85
C ARG A 94 -23.66 17.74 1.47
N VAL A 95 -22.81 17.84 0.45
CA VAL A 95 -23.25 18.05 -0.95
C VAL A 95 -24.15 16.91 -1.44
N VAL A 96 -23.81 15.66 -1.10
CA VAL A 96 -24.61 14.48 -1.43
C VAL A 96 -25.97 14.50 -0.71
N ALA A 97 -26.00 14.88 0.57
CA ALA A 97 -27.24 15.00 1.34
C ALA A 97 -28.14 16.09 0.77
N GLU A 98 -27.58 17.26 0.46
CA GLU A 98 -28.32 18.38 -0.13
C GLU A 98 -28.90 18.01 -1.51
N ALA A 99 -28.11 17.34 -2.37
CA ALA A 99 -28.58 16.86 -3.66
C ALA A 99 -29.76 15.86 -3.54
N LYS A 100 -29.85 15.11 -2.44
CA LYS A 100 -30.98 14.19 -2.17
C LYS A 100 -32.23 14.92 -1.71
N LEU A 101 -32.10 16.07 -1.05
CA LEU A 101 -33.23 16.92 -0.66
C LEU A 101 -33.88 17.62 -1.87
N HIS A 102 -33.12 17.77 -2.96
CA HIS A 102 -33.52 18.46 -4.18
C HIS A 102 -33.47 17.56 -5.43
N PRO A 103 -34.27 16.48 -5.50
CA PRO A 103 -34.25 15.54 -6.63
C PRO A 103 -34.67 16.16 -7.98
N GLU A 104 -35.35 17.31 -7.96
CA GLU A 104 -35.68 18.13 -9.13
C GLU A 104 -34.44 18.79 -9.74
N LEU A 105 -33.41 19.05 -8.94
CA LEU A 105 -32.14 19.62 -9.39
C LEU A 105 -31.21 18.50 -9.88
N LYS A 106 -30.56 18.75 -11.02
CA LYS A 106 -29.59 17.81 -11.59
C LYS A 106 -28.23 18.20 -11.06
N VAL A 107 -27.63 17.33 -10.24
CA VAL A 107 -26.27 17.51 -9.71
C VAL A 107 -25.39 16.42 -10.28
N MET A 108 -24.42 16.78 -11.12
CA MET A 108 -23.52 15.86 -11.80
C MET A 108 -22.07 16.18 -11.43
N VAL A 109 -21.22 15.16 -11.28
CA VAL A 109 -19.78 15.34 -11.07
C VAL A 109 -19.00 14.96 -12.33
N ALA A 110 -17.98 15.75 -12.66
CA ALA A 110 -17.25 15.69 -13.92
C ALA A 110 -16.19 14.57 -13.98
N PHE A 111 -16.64 13.30 -14.03
CA PHE A 111 -15.78 12.18 -14.39
C PHE A 111 -15.73 11.98 -15.91
N SER A 112 -15.03 12.89 -16.58
CA SER A 112 -14.99 13.00 -18.05
C SER A 112 -14.65 11.69 -18.77
N ARG A 113 -13.86 10.79 -18.17
CA ARG A 113 -13.52 9.49 -18.78
C ARG A 113 -14.74 8.59 -19.03
N ARG A 114 -15.84 8.72 -18.27
CA ARG A 114 -17.11 8.01 -18.56
C ARG A 114 -17.76 8.47 -19.87
N PHE A 115 -17.32 9.60 -20.44
CA PHE A 115 -17.83 10.17 -21.69
C PHE A 115 -16.84 10.02 -22.85
N ASP A 116 -15.71 9.35 -22.63
CA ASP A 116 -14.75 9.01 -23.68
C ASP A 116 -15.29 7.86 -24.54
N GLU A 117 -15.12 7.97 -25.85
CA GLU A 117 -15.64 7.00 -26.82
C GLU A 117 -15.06 5.60 -26.60
N SER A 118 -13.75 5.50 -26.30
CA SER A 118 -13.09 4.19 -26.14
C SER A 118 -13.50 3.51 -24.84
N TYR A 119 -13.65 4.27 -23.76
CA TYR A 119 -14.18 3.72 -22.50
C TYR A 119 -15.65 3.29 -22.62
N ASN A 120 -16.48 4.03 -23.35
CA ASN A 120 -17.87 3.64 -23.63
C ASN A 120 -17.96 2.37 -24.48
N GLU A 121 -17.12 2.21 -25.49
CA GLU A 121 -17.04 0.98 -26.29
C GLU A 121 -16.62 -0.23 -25.42
N ALA A 122 -15.65 -0.05 -24.53
CA ALA A 122 -15.27 -1.10 -23.57
C ALA A 122 -16.43 -1.46 -22.63
N ALA A 123 -17.12 -0.47 -22.06
CA ALA A 123 -18.29 -0.68 -21.22
C ALA A 123 -19.43 -1.41 -21.96
N ALA A 124 -19.67 -1.05 -23.22
CA ALA A 124 -20.67 -1.72 -24.07
C ALA A 124 -20.33 -3.20 -24.28
N ARG A 125 -19.06 -3.54 -24.51
CA ARG A 125 -18.60 -4.93 -24.65
C ARG A 125 -18.72 -5.73 -23.36
N ILE A 126 -18.38 -5.13 -22.22
CA ILE A 126 -18.56 -5.73 -20.89
C ILE A 126 -20.04 -6.03 -20.66
N LYS A 127 -20.92 -5.04 -20.88
CA LYS A 127 -22.37 -5.19 -20.72
C LYS A 127 -22.96 -6.24 -21.66
N ALA A 128 -22.42 -6.38 -22.87
CA ALA A 128 -22.80 -7.40 -23.83
C ALA A 128 -22.23 -8.80 -23.52
N GLY A 129 -21.51 -8.97 -22.39
CA GLY A 129 -20.94 -10.25 -21.97
C GLY A 129 -19.76 -10.72 -22.81
N LYS A 130 -19.16 -9.86 -23.64
CA LYS A 130 -18.08 -10.23 -24.57
C LYS A 130 -16.76 -10.60 -23.86
N LEU A 131 -16.61 -10.20 -22.60
CA LEU A 131 -15.45 -10.50 -21.78
C LEU A 131 -15.66 -11.71 -20.87
N GLY A 132 -16.86 -12.31 -20.89
CA GLY A 132 -17.30 -13.14 -19.78
C GLY A 132 -17.44 -12.28 -18.51
N THR A 133 -16.92 -12.77 -17.40
CA THR A 133 -16.96 -12.05 -16.11
C THR A 133 -15.70 -11.21 -15.92
N PRO A 134 -15.78 -9.86 -15.88
CA PRO A 134 -14.66 -9.02 -15.50
C PRO A 134 -14.22 -9.30 -14.07
N TYR A 135 -12.91 -9.39 -13.83
CA TYR A 135 -12.37 -9.74 -12.51
C TYR A 135 -11.22 -8.86 -12.05
N LEU A 136 -10.49 -8.25 -12.99
CA LEU A 136 -9.36 -7.35 -12.70
C LEU A 136 -9.33 -6.21 -13.70
N ILE A 137 -9.12 -4.99 -13.22
CA ILE A 137 -8.71 -3.87 -14.06
C ILE A 137 -7.34 -3.38 -13.61
N LYS A 138 -6.47 -3.06 -14.57
CA LYS A 138 -5.22 -2.34 -14.32
C LYS A 138 -5.29 -1.01 -15.07
N SER A 139 -5.21 0.09 -14.34
CA SER A 139 -5.18 1.43 -14.93
C SER A 139 -3.84 2.09 -14.67
N CYS A 140 -3.39 2.89 -15.63
CA CYS A 140 -2.19 3.68 -15.57
C CYS A 140 -2.55 5.11 -15.98
N THR A 141 -2.25 6.09 -15.14
CA THR A 141 -2.39 7.52 -15.47
C THR A 141 -1.05 8.22 -15.19
N ASN A 142 -0.32 8.52 -16.26
CA ASN A 142 0.97 9.19 -16.17
C ASN A 142 0.87 10.58 -16.81
N ASP A 143 0.98 11.61 -15.99
CA ASP A 143 1.11 12.97 -16.48
C ASP A 143 2.50 13.23 -17.04
N LYS A 144 2.52 14.06 -18.09
CA LYS A 144 3.76 14.55 -18.67
C LYS A 144 4.55 15.32 -17.61
N TYR A 145 5.85 15.06 -17.52
CA TYR A 145 6.77 15.79 -16.66
C TYR A 145 6.67 17.31 -16.90
N ASP A 146 6.48 18.06 -15.81
CA ASP A 146 6.42 19.52 -15.84
C ASP A 146 7.75 20.15 -15.40
N SER A 147 8.52 20.61 -16.40
CA SER A 147 9.77 21.32 -16.17
C SER A 147 9.59 22.79 -15.75
N THR A 148 8.37 23.31 -15.69
CA THR A 148 8.09 24.74 -15.39
C THR A 148 7.85 25.02 -13.91
N GLY A 149 7.71 23.97 -13.08
CA GLY A 149 7.42 24.08 -11.64
C GLY A 149 5.97 24.43 -11.31
N ARG A 150 5.07 24.47 -12.30
CA ARG A 150 3.63 24.73 -12.09
C ARG A 150 2.98 23.60 -11.29
N PHE A 151 3.35 22.36 -11.57
CA PHE A 151 2.89 21.20 -10.83
C PHE A 151 3.26 21.29 -9.35
N LEU A 152 4.53 21.57 -9.01
CA LEU A 152 4.95 21.73 -7.61
C LEU A 152 4.21 22.87 -6.88
N ALA A 153 3.86 23.94 -7.59
CA ALA A 153 3.03 25.01 -7.01
C ALA A 153 1.59 24.53 -6.77
N TYR A 154 1.03 23.74 -7.70
CA TYR A 154 -0.31 23.18 -7.61
C TYR A 154 -0.43 22.05 -6.57
N SER A 155 0.61 21.22 -6.39
CA SER A 155 0.59 20.03 -5.53
C SER A 155 0.18 20.37 -4.09
N LYS A 156 0.61 21.54 -3.60
CA LYS A 156 0.30 22.09 -2.27
C LYS A 156 -1.19 22.18 -1.94
N HIS A 157 -2.04 22.23 -2.97
CA HIS A 157 -3.49 22.37 -2.84
C HIS A 157 -4.27 21.25 -3.54
N SER A 158 -3.58 20.24 -4.10
CA SER A 158 -4.18 19.21 -4.96
C SER A 158 -4.90 18.09 -4.20
N GLY A 159 -4.52 17.86 -2.94
CA GLY A 159 -4.97 16.73 -2.15
C GLY A 159 -4.11 15.47 -2.25
N GLY A 160 -3.09 15.48 -3.11
CA GLY A 160 -2.15 14.38 -3.31
C GLY A 160 -2.46 13.55 -4.56
N ILE A 161 -1.51 12.70 -4.98
CA ILE A 161 -1.59 11.99 -6.26
C ILE A 161 -2.82 11.09 -6.40
N PHE A 162 -3.26 10.40 -5.34
CA PHE A 162 -4.45 9.53 -5.41
C PHE A 162 -5.75 10.31 -5.54
N ILE A 163 -5.88 11.47 -4.88
CA ILE A 163 -7.10 12.29 -4.92
C ILE A 163 -7.18 13.09 -6.22
N ASP A 164 -6.09 13.72 -6.66
CA ASP A 164 -6.13 14.53 -7.88
C ASP A 164 -6.05 13.68 -9.16
N CYS A 165 -5.09 12.75 -9.22
CA CYS A 165 -4.85 11.95 -10.41
C CYS A 165 -5.65 10.63 -10.38
N GLY A 166 -5.50 9.87 -9.29
CA GLY A 166 -6.06 8.52 -9.15
C GLY A 166 -7.58 8.44 -9.09
N ILE A 167 -8.29 9.51 -8.71
CA ILE A 167 -9.75 9.48 -8.56
C ILE A 167 -10.48 9.14 -9.87
N HIS A 168 -9.92 9.51 -11.02
CA HIS A 168 -10.48 9.13 -12.31
C HIS A 168 -10.34 7.63 -12.60
N ASP A 169 -9.21 7.04 -12.21
CA ASP A 169 -8.99 5.60 -12.33
C ASP A 169 -9.92 4.85 -11.40
N ILE A 170 -10.05 5.30 -10.15
CA ILE A 170 -10.96 4.72 -9.15
C ILE A 170 -12.40 4.74 -9.67
N ASP A 171 -12.87 5.85 -10.23
CA ASP A 171 -14.20 5.94 -10.82
C ASP A 171 -14.41 4.94 -11.96
N ILE A 172 -13.44 4.83 -12.88
CA ILE A 172 -13.46 3.84 -13.98
C ILE A 172 -13.49 2.41 -13.44
N GLY A 173 -12.67 2.11 -12.42
CA GLY A 173 -12.66 0.81 -11.76
C GLY A 173 -14.02 0.49 -11.15
N ARG A 174 -14.63 1.44 -10.45
CA ARG A 174 -15.96 1.27 -9.85
C ARG A 174 -17.05 1.03 -10.90
N TRP A 175 -17.01 1.78 -11.99
CA TRP A 175 -17.98 1.71 -13.07
C TRP A 175 -17.88 0.41 -13.88
N LEU A 176 -16.68 0.08 -14.38
CA LEU A 176 -16.49 -1.06 -15.28
C LEU A 176 -16.55 -2.42 -14.56
N LEU A 177 -16.26 -2.47 -13.26
CA LEU A 177 -16.41 -3.68 -12.42
C LEU A 177 -17.78 -3.77 -11.73
N ASP A 178 -18.70 -2.84 -12.01
CA ASP A 178 -20.06 -2.78 -11.46
C ASP A 178 -20.11 -2.88 -9.92
N VAL A 179 -19.18 -2.22 -9.23
CA VAL A 179 -19.09 -2.28 -7.75
C VAL A 179 -20.03 -1.29 -7.06
N GLY A 180 -20.55 -0.32 -7.81
CA GLY A 180 -21.60 0.58 -7.33
C GLY A 180 -22.97 -0.09 -7.22
N ASN A 181 -23.14 -1.31 -7.76
CA ASN A 181 -24.39 -2.06 -7.74
C ASN A 181 -24.50 -2.92 -6.47
N PRO A 182 -25.37 -2.56 -5.50
CA PRO A 182 -25.46 -3.27 -4.23
C PRO A 182 -25.82 -4.76 -4.37
N ALA A 183 -26.49 -5.15 -5.46
CA ALA A 183 -26.86 -6.54 -5.74
C ALA A 183 -25.66 -7.43 -6.13
N LYS A 184 -24.51 -6.83 -6.44
CA LYS A 184 -23.26 -7.54 -6.76
C LYS A 184 -22.32 -7.67 -5.56
N LEU A 185 -22.61 -6.98 -4.46
CA LEU A 185 -21.76 -6.94 -3.27
C LEU A 185 -22.20 -8.03 -2.29
N LYS A 186 -21.24 -8.68 -1.63
CA LYS A 186 -21.53 -9.60 -0.51
C LYS A 186 -22.16 -8.85 0.66
N ASN A 187 -21.69 -7.63 0.94
CA ASN A 187 -22.32 -6.67 1.83
C ASN A 187 -22.82 -5.47 1.01
N PRO A 188 -24.15 -5.26 0.87
CA PRO A 188 -24.73 -4.21 0.03
C PRO A 188 -24.32 -2.78 0.35
N VAL A 189 -23.81 -2.50 1.55
CA VAL A 189 -23.38 -1.15 1.97
C VAL A 189 -21.87 -0.97 1.97
N LYS A 190 -21.10 -1.96 1.52
CA LYS A 190 -19.64 -1.95 1.52
C LYS A 190 -19.10 -2.30 0.15
N GLN A 191 -18.51 -1.33 -0.55
CA GLN A 191 -17.93 -1.57 -1.89
C GLN A 191 -16.51 -2.11 -1.83
N VAL A 192 -15.71 -1.69 -0.85
CA VAL A 192 -14.27 -2.00 -0.76
C VAL A 192 -13.97 -2.84 0.49
N THR A 193 -13.22 -3.93 0.30
CA THR A 193 -12.76 -4.79 1.40
C THR A 193 -11.43 -4.34 1.96
N ARG A 194 -10.51 -3.92 1.09
CA ARG A 194 -9.13 -3.53 1.46
C ARG A 194 -8.52 -2.64 0.38
N VAL A 195 -7.62 -1.76 0.81
CA VAL A 195 -6.69 -1.06 -0.08
C VAL A 195 -5.26 -1.22 0.42
N PHE A 196 -4.30 -1.21 -0.51
CA PHE A 196 -2.88 -1.07 -0.22
C PHE A 196 -2.26 -0.10 -1.21
N ALA A 197 -1.40 0.81 -0.75
CA ALA A 197 -0.72 1.76 -1.61
C ALA A 197 0.74 1.97 -1.21
N THR A 198 1.56 2.28 -2.21
CA THR A 198 2.95 2.70 -2.04
C THR A 198 3.33 3.75 -3.08
N GLY A 199 4.47 4.41 -2.89
CA GLY A 199 4.97 5.40 -3.82
C GLY A 199 6.39 5.84 -3.50
N LEU A 200 7.00 6.55 -4.46
CA LEU A 200 8.35 7.07 -4.37
C LEU A 200 8.43 8.45 -5.01
N ASN A 201 9.47 9.21 -4.66
CA ASN A 201 9.80 10.50 -5.27
C ASN A 201 11.09 10.36 -6.07
N THR A 202 11.02 10.51 -7.38
CA THR A 202 12.20 10.41 -8.26
C THR A 202 12.67 11.76 -8.76
N VAL A 203 11.75 12.63 -9.16
CA VAL A 203 12.03 13.93 -9.79
C VAL A 203 11.66 15.08 -8.85
N TYR A 204 10.66 14.90 -8.00
CA TYR A 204 10.15 15.90 -7.08
C TYR A 204 10.33 15.49 -5.61
N PRO A 205 11.57 15.49 -5.06
CA PRO A 205 11.80 15.16 -3.66
C PRO A 205 11.04 16.06 -2.67
N GLU A 206 10.66 17.28 -3.09
CA GLU A 206 9.90 18.23 -2.28
C GLU A 206 8.49 17.75 -1.91
N LEU A 207 7.96 16.72 -2.57
CA LEU A 207 6.66 16.13 -2.26
C LEU A 207 6.70 15.31 -0.97
N GLU A 208 7.87 14.83 -0.54
CA GLU A 208 8.00 14.05 0.70
C GLU A 208 7.55 14.86 1.92
N ALA A 209 7.90 16.14 1.98
CA ALA A 209 7.46 17.06 3.04
C ALA A 209 5.94 17.31 3.06
N GLN A 210 5.24 17.00 1.96
CA GLN A 210 3.78 17.10 1.84
C GLN A 210 3.09 15.74 2.13
N GLY A 211 3.86 14.69 2.41
CA GLY A 211 3.35 13.33 2.52
C GLY A 211 2.69 12.87 1.21
N ASP A 212 3.29 13.21 0.07
CA ASP A 212 2.84 12.87 -1.28
C ASP A 212 3.99 12.29 -2.12
N CYS A 213 3.67 11.73 -3.29
CA CYS A 213 4.65 11.13 -4.19
C CYS A 213 4.44 11.51 -5.66
N ASP A 214 5.51 11.46 -6.46
CA ASP A 214 5.46 11.68 -7.91
C ASP A 214 5.19 10.41 -8.72
N ASN A 215 5.40 9.24 -8.12
CA ASN A 215 5.07 7.93 -8.68
C ASN A 215 4.41 7.05 -7.60
N ALA A 216 3.25 6.48 -7.91
CA ALA A 216 2.45 5.74 -6.93
C ALA A 216 1.82 4.47 -7.51
N ILE A 217 1.67 3.46 -6.67
CA ILE A 217 1.01 2.20 -6.98
C ILE A 217 -0.09 1.98 -5.94
N GLY A 218 -1.30 1.67 -6.39
CA GLY A 218 -2.44 1.37 -5.54
C GLY A 218 -3.10 0.06 -5.94
N VAL A 219 -3.56 -0.72 -4.95
CA VAL A 219 -4.32 -1.95 -5.12
C VAL A 219 -5.60 -1.85 -4.30
N ILE A 220 -6.72 -2.17 -4.93
CA ILE A 220 -8.05 -2.12 -4.35
C ILE A 220 -8.71 -3.49 -4.49
N GLU A 221 -9.23 -4.00 -3.39
CA GLU A 221 -10.03 -5.21 -3.36
C GLU A 221 -11.49 -4.82 -3.10
N PHE A 222 -12.39 -5.23 -3.99
CA PHE A 222 -13.81 -4.92 -3.88
C PHE A 222 -14.60 -6.06 -3.24
N GLU A 223 -15.75 -5.73 -2.66
CA GLU A 223 -16.63 -6.67 -1.96
C GLU A 223 -17.29 -7.69 -2.89
N ASN A 224 -17.43 -7.36 -4.20
CA ASN A 224 -17.87 -8.32 -5.22
C ASN A 224 -16.77 -9.33 -5.63
N GLY A 225 -15.58 -9.27 -5.03
CA GLY A 225 -14.46 -10.18 -5.30
C GLY A 225 -13.53 -9.74 -6.45
N THR A 226 -13.85 -8.64 -7.14
CA THR A 226 -12.99 -8.07 -8.18
C THR A 226 -11.82 -7.29 -7.57
N LYS A 227 -10.77 -7.07 -8.37
CA LYS A 227 -9.60 -6.28 -7.98
C LYS A 227 -9.31 -5.15 -8.96
N PHE A 228 -8.67 -4.11 -8.46
CA PHE A 228 -8.25 -2.98 -9.27
C PHE A 228 -6.86 -2.50 -8.89
N ASN A 229 -6.00 -2.36 -9.89
CA ASN A 229 -4.66 -1.82 -9.70
C ASN A 229 -4.55 -0.48 -10.41
N ILE A 230 -3.86 0.45 -9.77
CA ILE A 230 -3.60 1.78 -10.30
C ILE A 230 -2.10 2.02 -10.26
N HIS A 231 -1.56 2.53 -11.36
CA HIS A 231 -0.23 3.12 -11.42
C HIS A 231 -0.38 4.60 -11.82
N LEU A 232 0.18 5.49 -11.00
CA LEU A 232 0.12 6.94 -11.21
C LEU A 232 1.53 7.50 -11.31
N SER A 233 1.74 8.43 -12.24
CA SER A 233 3.01 9.14 -12.38
C SER A 233 2.80 10.61 -12.74
N ARG A 234 3.70 11.48 -12.29
CA ARG A 234 3.81 12.90 -12.70
C ARG A 234 5.06 13.19 -13.53
N THR A 235 5.79 12.15 -13.92
CA THR A 235 7.16 12.25 -14.44
C THR A 235 7.31 11.61 -15.81
N SER A 236 6.22 11.45 -16.57
CA SER A 236 6.25 10.85 -17.91
C SER A 236 6.96 11.75 -18.92
N MET A 237 7.99 11.25 -19.59
CA MET A 237 8.81 12.05 -20.52
C MET A 237 8.21 12.14 -21.92
N HIS A 238 7.57 11.08 -22.42
CA HIS A 238 7.02 11.03 -23.79
C HIS A 238 5.73 11.84 -23.95
N GLY A 239 4.94 11.95 -22.88
CA GLY A 239 3.65 12.65 -22.91
C GLY A 239 2.71 12.22 -21.79
N HIS A 240 1.48 12.72 -21.85
CA HIS A 240 0.39 12.22 -21.03
C HIS A 240 -0.07 10.87 -21.55
N ASP A 241 -0.05 9.87 -20.67
CA ASP A 241 -0.19 8.46 -21.02
C ASP A 241 -1.22 7.81 -20.08
N VAL A 242 -2.36 7.39 -20.63
CA VAL A 242 -3.46 6.79 -19.87
C VAL A 242 -3.81 5.46 -20.51
N ILE A 243 -3.55 4.36 -19.82
CA ILE A 243 -3.77 2.99 -20.31
C ILE A 243 -4.70 2.28 -19.34
N CYS A 244 -5.70 1.57 -19.85
CA CYS A 244 -6.58 0.75 -19.02
C CYS A 244 -6.73 -0.64 -19.62
N GLU A 245 -6.40 -1.66 -18.84
CA GLU A 245 -6.52 -3.08 -19.18
C GLU A 245 -7.68 -3.69 -18.38
N VAL A 246 -8.66 -4.27 -19.06
CA VAL A 246 -9.80 -4.97 -18.43
C VAL A 246 -9.67 -6.45 -18.70
N PHE A 247 -9.49 -7.23 -17.63
CA PHE A 247 -9.38 -8.68 -17.68
C PHE A 247 -10.74 -9.30 -17.37
N GLY A 248 -11.23 -10.14 -18.28
CA GLY A 248 -12.40 -10.98 -18.08
C GLY A 248 -12.10 -12.44 -18.36
N THR A 249 -13.00 -13.33 -17.95
CA THR A 249 -12.80 -14.78 -18.11
C THR A 249 -12.56 -15.16 -19.57
N GLU A 250 -13.28 -14.56 -20.52
CA GLU A 250 -13.25 -14.97 -21.94
C GLU A 250 -12.35 -14.10 -22.84
N SER A 251 -11.94 -12.91 -22.39
CA SER A 251 -11.02 -12.06 -23.14
C SER A 251 -10.47 -10.91 -22.28
N LYS A 252 -9.46 -10.23 -22.84
CA LYS A 252 -8.87 -9.00 -22.30
C LYS A 252 -9.14 -7.83 -23.25
N LEU A 253 -9.50 -6.66 -22.72
CA LEU A 253 -9.51 -5.40 -23.47
C LEU A 253 -8.37 -4.50 -23.02
N VAL A 254 -7.79 -3.76 -23.96
CA VAL A 254 -6.81 -2.71 -23.67
C VAL A 254 -7.26 -1.42 -24.33
N ILE A 255 -7.38 -0.36 -23.52
CA ILE A 255 -7.73 0.98 -23.95
C ILE A 255 -6.45 1.79 -24.02
N ASN A 256 -6.19 2.40 -25.19
CA ASN A 256 -5.09 3.33 -25.43
C ASN A 256 -3.69 2.74 -25.17
N GLU A 257 -3.45 1.49 -25.59
CA GLU A 257 -2.15 0.82 -25.44
C GLU A 257 -0.95 1.65 -25.93
N ASN A 258 -1.14 2.38 -27.05
CA ASN A 258 -0.18 3.35 -27.55
C ASN A 258 -0.81 4.75 -27.50
N PRO A 259 -0.27 5.69 -26.70
CA PRO A 259 -0.88 6.99 -26.47
C PRO A 259 -0.62 7.92 -27.67
N ASN A 260 -1.40 7.78 -28.74
CA ASN A 260 -1.18 8.48 -30.01
C ASN A 260 -2.13 9.67 -30.19
N ILE A 261 -1.61 10.84 -30.58
CA ILE A 261 -2.44 12.03 -30.89
C ILE A 261 -3.29 11.81 -32.14
N SER A 262 -2.77 11.07 -33.13
CA SER A 262 -3.40 10.88 -34.42
C SER A 262 -3.06 9.53 -35.03
N ARG A 263 -3.59 9.25 -36.23
CA ARG A 263 -3.29 8.04 -37.00
C ARG A 263 -1.99 8.15 -37.83
N VAL A 264 -1.19 9.19 -37.61
CA VAL A 264 0.07 9.43 -38.33
C VAL A 264 1.21 8.71 -37.63
N GLU A 265 1.94 7.91 -38.41
CA GLU A 265 3.18 7.26 -38.00
C GLU A 265 4.37 7.93 -38.69
N ILE A 266 5.40 8.27 -37.92
CA ILE A 266 6.62 8.92 -38.42
C ILE A 266 7.70 7.85 -38.59
N ARG A 267 8.27 7.76 -39.80
CA ARG A 267 9.38 6.86 -40.12
C ARG A 267 10.60 7.69 -40.49
N ASP A 268 11.54 7.82 -39.56
CA ASP A 268 12.75 8.62 -39.73
C ASP A 268 13.99 7.92 -39.15
N ALA A 269 15.11 8.64 -39.04
CA ALA A 269 16.36 8.10 -38.52
C ALA A 269 16.28 7.61 -37.05
N HIS A 270 15.21 7.97 -36.33
CA HIS A 270 14.93 7.55 -34.97
C HIS A 270 13.98 6.34 -34.89
N GLY A 271 13.62 5.75 -36.04
CA GLY A 271 12.79 4.55 -36.13
C GLY A 271 11.35 4.84 -36.54
N VAL A 272 10.45 3.96 -36.12
CA VAL A 272 9.01 4.11 -36.31
C VAL A 272 8.43 4.67 -35.02
N ARG A 273 7.91 5.89 -35.06
CA ARG A 273 7.44 6.62 -33.86
C ARG A 273 6.09 7.29 -34.08
N MET A 274 5.37 7.47 -32.98
CA MET A 274 4.10 8.17 -32.92
C MET A 274 4.22 9.31 -31.89
N GLU A 275 3.42 10.36 -32.05
CA GLU A 275 3.42 11.48 -31.12
C GLU A 275 2.37 11.27 -30.03
N SER A 276 2.72 11.59 -28.78
CA SER A 276 1.86 11.42 -27.62
C SER A 276 1.21 12.70 -27.14
N HIS A 277 0.00 12.57 -26.60
CA HIS A 277 -0.78 13.70 -26.14
C HIS A 277 0.01 14.55 -25.13
N PRO A 278 0.06 15.88 -25.28
CA PRO A 278 0.87 16.71 -24.39
C PRO A 278 0.21 16.95 -23.01
N SER A 279 -1.10 16.70 -22.88
CA SER A 279 -1.85 16.86 -21.63
C SER A 279 -3.14 16.04 -21.64
N PHE A 280 -3.72 15.84 -20.45
CA PHE A 280 -5.03 15.19 -20.26
C PHE A 280 -6.15 15.82 -21.10
N TYR A 281 -6.13 17.14 -21.29
CA TYR A 281 -7.20 17.81 -22.02
C TYR A 281 -7.17 17.47 -23.51
N GLU A 282 -6.00 17.44 -24.13
CA GLU A 282 -5.92 17.05 -25.55
C GLU A 282 -6.35 15.58 -25.74
N ARG A 283 -6.07 14.71 -24.77
CA ARG A 283 -6.52 13.32 -24.79
C ARG A 283 -8.04 13.19 -24.62
N PHE A 284 -8.67 13.99 -23.75
CA PHE A 284 -10.08 13.88 -23.38
C PHE A 284 -10.97 15.02 -23.89
N LYS A 285 -10.49 15.80 -24.87
CA LYS A 285 -11.20 16.99 -25.38
C LYS A 285 -12.64 16.68 -25.81
N GLY A 286 -12.82 15.59 -26.56
CA GLY A 286 -14.15 15.13 -26.98
C GLY A 286 -15.03 14.75 -25.79
N ALA A 287 -14.46 14.06 -24.81
CA ALA A 287 -15.17 13.62 -23.61
C ALA A 287 -15.68 14.80 -22.77
N PHE A 288 -14.87 15.86 -22.59
CA PHE A 288 -15.31 17.09 -21.90
C PHE A 288 -16.48 17.79 -22.61
N VAL A 289 -16.53 17.76 -23.94
CA VAL A 289 -17.67 18.31 -24.69
C VAL A 289 -18.91 17.43 -24.51
N THR A 290 -18.76 16.10 -24.63
CA THR A 290 -19.85 15.14 -24.45
C THR A 290 -20.43 15.18 -23.03
N GLU A 291 -19.60 15.38 -22.02
CA GLU A 291 -19.99 15.53 -20.61
C GLU A 291 -20.96 16.71 -20.41
N ILE A 292 -20.59 17.91 -20.88
CA ILE A 292 -21.42 19.12 -20.79
C ILE A 292 -22.73 18.94 -21.56
N GLN A 293 -22.66 18.42 -22.79
CA GLN A 293 -23.85 18.17 -23.60
C GLN A 293 -24.80 17.17 -22.93
N THR A 294 -24.24 16.15 -22.26
CA THR A 294 -25.04 15.18 -21.49
C THR A 294 -25.70 15.84 -20.30
N PHE A 295 -24.99 16.71 -19.57
CA PHE A 295 -25.57 17.46 -18.47
C PHE A 295 -26.75 18.34 -18.93
N SER A 296 -26.58 19.11 -20.01
CA SER A 296 -27.65 19.91 -20.62
C SER A 296 -28.84 19.05 -21.06
N LYS A 297 -28.58 17.86 -21.61
CA LYS A 297 -29.62 16.89 -21.96
C LYS A 297 -30.37 16.37 -20.73
N CYS A 298 -29.66 16.03 -19.64
CA CYS A 298 -30.28 15.58 -18.39
C CYS A 298 -31.26 16.62 -17.82
N ILE A 299 -30.95 17.91 -17.96
CA ILE A 299 -31.81 19.01 -17.55
C ILE A 299 -33.03 19.12 -18.47
N LEU A 300 -32.82 19.19 -19.79
CA LEU A 300 -33.90 19.43 -20.76
C LEU A 300 -34.89 18.27 -20.87
N ASP A 301 -34.39 17.04 -20.76
CA ASP A 301 -35.18 15.82 -20.93
C ASP A 301 -35.62 15.21 -19.58
N ASP A 302 -35.24 15.83 -18.46
CA ASP A 302 -35.50 15.37 -17.09
C ASP A 302 -35.12 13.90 -16.84
N ILE A 303 -33.89 13.54 -17.21
CA ILE A 303 -33.34 12.19 -16.99
C ILE A 303 -32.25 12.20 -15.92
N ALA A 304 -32.00 11.04 -15.32
CA ALA A 304 -30.94 10.87 -14.33
C ALA A 304 -29.56 11.20 -14.91
N VAL A 305 -28.69 11.76 -14.07
CA VAL A 305 -27.29 12.02 -14.42
C VAL A 305 -26.48 10.71 -14.33
N PRO A 306 -25.49 10.50 -15.22
CA PRO A 306 -24.68 9.27 -15.23
C PRO A 306 -23.59 9.23 -14.15
N THR A 307 -23.27 10.37 -13.54
CA THR A 307 -22.23 10.53 -12.50
C THR A 307 -22.79 11.36 -11.34
N PRO A 308 -23.69 10.79 -10.51
CA PRO A 308 -24.26 11.49 -9.37
C PRO A 308 -23.20 11.77 -8.28
N PRO A 309 -23.44 12.72 -7.34
CA PRO A 309 -22.48 13.08 -6.31
C PRO A 309 -22.06 11.91 -5.42
N GLN A 310 -22.94 10.93 -5.22
CA GLN A 310 -22.66 9.71 -4.46
C GLN A 310 -21.46 8.94 -5.04
N ASP A 311 -21.34 8.86 -6.38
CA ASP A 311 -20.24 8.16 -7.03
C ASP A 311 -18.89 8.83 -6.75
N ALA A 312 -18.88 10.17 -6.72
CA ALA A 312 -17.69 10.96 -6.47
C ALA A 312 -17.27 10.92 -5.00
N LEU A 313 -18.22 10.94 -4.07
CA LEU A 313 -17.93 10.73 -2.64
C LEU A 313 -17.25 9.38 -2.43
N GLU A 314 -17.79 8.31 -3.01
CA GLU A 314 -17.24 6.96 -2.86
C GLU A 314 -15.84 6.84 -3.49
N ALA A 315 -15.63 7.43 -4.68
CA ALA A 315 -14.30 7.47 -5.28
C ALA A 315 -13.30 8.28 -4.44
N ALA A 316 -13.72 9.41 -3.85
CA ALA A 316 -12.88 10.23 -2.98
C ALA A 316 -12.51 9.50 -1.68
N GLN A 317 -13.44 8.79 -1.05
CA GLN A 317 -13.16 7.98 0.15
C GLN A 317 -12.11 6.89 -0.13
N ILE A 318 -12.21 6.24 -1.29
CA ILE A 318 -11.22 5.24 -1.72
C ILE A 318 -9.86 5.89 -1.97
N ALA A 319 -9.82 7.06 -2.62
CA ALA A 319 -8.57 7.80 -2.84
C ALA A 319 -7.91 8.23 -1.53
N MET A 320 -8.69 8.69 -0.55
CA MET A 320 -8.23 9.02 0.79
C MET A 320 -7.68 7.79 1.52
N ALA A 321 -8.34 6.63 1.39
CA ALA A 321 -7.86 5.37 1.95
C ALA A 321 -6.52 4.92 1.36
N LEU A 322 -6.34 5.10 0.05
CA LEU A 322 -5.05 4.85 -0.62
C LEU A 322 -3.98 5.83 -0.12
N THR A 323 -4.31 7.12 0.03
CA THR A 323 -3.38 8.11 0.63
C THR A 323 -3.00 7.72 2.06
N HIS A 324 -3.95 7.26 2.89
CA HIS A 324 -3.67 6.78 4.24
C HIS A 324 -2.74 5.56 4.21
N SER A 325 -3.04 4.57 3.36
CA SER A 325 -2.23 3.36 3.21
C SER A 325 -0.81 3.68 2.77
N PHE A 326 -0.64 4.60 1.82
CA PHE A 326 0.67 5.07 1.38
C PHE A 326 1.47 5.71 2.52
N ARG A 327 0.84 6.60 3.30
CA ARG A 327 1.51 7.34 4.39
C ARG A 327 1.88 6.47 5.59
N THR A 328 1.02 5.52 5.95
CA THR A 328 1.24 4.62 7.10
C THR A 328 2.04 3.39 6.75
N GLY A 329 2.06 3.02 5.46
CA GLY A 329 2.64 1.79 4.98
C GLY A 329 1.85 0.53 5.32
N MET A 330 0.66 0.67 5.88
CA MET A 330 -0.23 -0.42 6.27
C MET A 330 -1.42 -0.48 5.29
N PRO A 331 -2.05 -1.65 5.09
CA PRO A 331 -3.31 -1.71 4.35
C PRO A 331 -4.37 -0.87 5.06
N GLY A 332 -5.18 -0.14 4.30
CA GLY A 332 -6.40 0.44 4.84
C GLY A 332 -7.31 -0.71 5.30
N LEU A 333 -7.42 -0.93 6.61
CA LEU A 333 -8.30 -1.96 7.18
C LEU A 333 -9.76 -1.51 7.09
N LYS A 334 -10.66 -2.48 6.84
CA LYS A 334 -12.15 -2.46 6.84
C LYS A 334 -12.78 -1.06 6.74
N PHE A 335 -13.56 -0.78 5.69
CA PHE A 335 -14.23 0.50 5.40
C PHE A 335 -14.86 1.25 6.60
N GLU A 336 -15.35 0.54 7.62
CA GLU A 336 -15.78 1.12 8.91
C GLU A 336 -14.69 2.00 9.57
N ARG A 337 -13.42 1.56 9.54
CA ARG A 337 -12.23 2.31 9.99
C ARG A 337 -11.65 3.26 8.93
N ILE A 338 -12.11 3.19 7.68
CA ILE A 338 -11.69 4.14 6.63
C ILE A 338 -12.38 5.48 6.85
N SER A 339 -13.60 5.50 7.42
CA SER A 339 -14.20 6.75 7.91
C SER A 339 -13.30 7.39 8.97
N ASP A 340 -12.81 6.61 9.92
CA ASP A 340 -11.90 7.08 10.98
C ASP A 340 -10.54 7.54 10.42
N ALA A 341 -9.98 6.83 9.43
CA ALA A 341 -8.73 7.20 8.77
C ALA A 341 -8.86 8.43 7.84
N VAL A 342 -10.07 8.66 7.30
CA VAL A 342 -10.45 9.88 6.59
C VAL A 342 -10.55 11.03 7.60
N ASP A 343 -11.08 10.78 8.80
CA ASP A 343 -11.06 11.75 9.90
C ASP A 343 -9.63 12.08 10.33
N ASP A 344 -8.70 11.11 10.39
CA ASP A 344 -7.27 11.36 10.66
C ASP A 344 -6.60 12.25 9.59
N ILE A 345 -6.95 12.07 8.32
CA ILE A 345 -6.45 12.91 7.21
C ILE A 345 -7.11 14.29 7.20
N ASN A 346 -8.39 14.38 7.56
CA ASN A 346 -9.12 15.64 7.68
C ASN A 346 -8.63 16.46 8.88
N VAL A 347 -8.29 15.81 9.99
CA VAL A 347 -7.60 16.42 11.15
C VAL A 347 -6.25 17.01 10.75
N ALA A 348 -5.53 16.39 9.80
CA ALA A 348 -4.27 16.93 9.29
C ALA A 348 -4.44 18.13 8.32
N LYS A 349 -5.66 18.39 7.80
CA LYS A 349 -5.94 19.47 6.83
C LYS A 349 -6.82 20.60 7.39
N LEU A 350 -7.60 20.37 8.45
CA LEU A 350 -8.46 21.35 9.10
C LEU A 350 -7.65 22.31 9.98
N LYS A 351 -6.85 23.18 9.36
CA LYS A 351 -6.44 24.44 10.00
C LYS A 351 -7.61 25.41 9.99
N ALA A 352 -8.52 25.24 10.95
CA ALA A 352 -9.44 26.24 11.44
C ALA A 352 -9.82 25.87 12.88
N SER A 353 -9.13 26.50 13.84
CA SER A 353 -9.17 26.22 15.29
C SER A 353 -8.71 24.80 15.67
N ASP A 354 -7.39 24.63 15.84
CA ASP A 354 -6.82 23.38 16.35
C ASP A 354 -7.34 23.11 17.78
N ALA A 355 -7.58 21.85 18.12
CA ALA A 355 -7.89 21.43 19.50
C ALA A 355 -6.83 21.94 20.51
N TYR A 356 -5.62 22.24 20.04
CA TYR A 356 -4.48 22.74 20.81
C TYR A 356 -4.23 24.24 20.68
N ASP A 357 -5.06 24.99 19.94
CA ASP A 357 -5.00 26.45 20.00
C ASP A 357 -5.26 26.90 21.44
N GLN A 358 -4.49 27.88 21.91
CA GLN A 358 -4.63 28.39 23.28
C GLN A 358 -6.07 28.82 23.53
N SER A 359 -6.62 28.43 24.68
CA SER A 359 -7.97 28.83 25.09
C SER A 359 -8.06 30.35 25.14
N GLU A 360 -8.95 30.94 24.34
CA GLU A 360 -9.24 32.37 24.41
C GLU A 360 -10.27 32.67 25.50
N PHE A 361 -11.13 31.69 25.80
CA PHE A 361 -12.18 31.72 26.81
C PHE A 361 -11.74 32.19 28.21
N ASP A 362 -10.57 31.76 28.70
CA ASP A 362 -10.08 32.06 30.05
C ASP A 362 -9.07 33.22 30.09
N SER A 363 -8.83 33.89 28.96
CA SER A 363 -7.80 34.92 28.83
C SER A 363 -8.02 36.15 29.72
N GLU A 364 -9.26 36.50 30.02
CA GLU A 364 -9.66 37.63 30.88
C GLU A 364 -10.01 37.22 32.32
N LYS A 365 -9.92 35.93 32.66
CA LYS A 365 -10.32 35.41 34.00
C LYS A 365 -9.21 35.60 35.03
N ASP A 366 -9.59 35.99 36.25
CA ASP A 366 -8.66 36.04 37.38
C ASP A 366 -8.36 34.61 37.87
N LYS A 367 -7.24 34.06 37.40
CA LYS A 367 -6.78 32.71 37.73
C LYS A 367 -6.37 32.55 39.20
N ALA A 368 -6.15 33.65 39.94
CA ALA A 368 -5.75 33.60 41.35
C ALA A 368 -6.88 33.12 42.28
N GLY A 369 -8.14 33.17 41.83
CA GLY A 369 -9.32 32.78 42.61
C GLY A 369 -9.67 31.29 42.61
N PHE A 370 -9.07 30.48 41.74
CA PHE A 370 -9.41 29.06 41.58
C PHE A 370 -8.40 28.15 42.29
N ARG A 371 -8.85 27.01 42.82
CA ARG A 371 -8.03 26.05 43.58
C ARG A 371 -7.32 26.68 44.77
N GLN A 372 -8.03 27.51 45.54
CA GLN A 372 -7.51 28.09 46.79
C GLN A 372 -7.64 27.11 47.95
N PHE A 373 -6.60 26.31 48.18
CA PHE A 373 -6.47 25.47 49.38
C PHE A 373 -5.87 26.26 50.55
N VAL A 374 -6.59 27.27 51.06
CA VAL A 374 -6.20 27.99 52.28
C VAL A 374 -6.59 27.13 53.50
N ASP A 375 -5.84 27.21 54.61
CA ASP A 375 -6.01 26.44 55.86
C ASP A 375 -7.43 26.44 56.48
N SER A 376 -8.38 27.23 55.95
CA SER A 376 -9.74 27.41 56.47
C SER A 376 -10.82 26.51 55.87
N ASN A 377 -10.54 25.64 54.89
CA ASN A 377 -11.55 24.70 54.34
C ASN A 377 -11.43 23.29 54.97
N GLU A 378 -11.93 23.13 56.21
CA GLU A 378 -11.78 21.89 57.00
C GLU A 378 -12.36 20.64 56.30
N SER A 379 -13.37 20.78 55.45
CA SER A 379 -14.02 19.65 54.75
C SER A 379 -13.13 19.05 53.66
N SER A 380 -12.55 19.88 52.78
CA SER A 380 -11.68 19.42 51.69
C SER A 380 -10.37 18.83 52.23
N ARG A 381 -9.82 19.39 53.32
CA ARG A 381 -8.63 18.82 53.96
C ARG A 381 -8.90 17.46 54.61
N ARG A 382 -10.06 17.27 55.24
CA ARG A 382 -10.48 15.96 55.78
C ARG A 382 -10.65 14.91 54.68
N PHE A 383 -11.21 15.31 53.54
CA PHE A 383 -11.33 14.46 52.35
C PHE A 383 -9.95 13.96 51.89
N TYR A 384 -8.99 14.86 51.68
CA TYR A 384 -7.65 14.48 51.22
C TYR A 384 -6.86 13.67 52.26
N ILE A 385 -7.05 13.91 53.57
CA ILE A 385 -6.50 13.01 54.61
C ILE A 385 -6.98 11.58 54.41
N GLU A 386 -8.28 11.39 54.17
CA GLU A 386 -8.85 10.07 53.97
C GLU A 386 -8.36 9.43 52.67
N GLN A 387 -8.36 10.19 51.56
CA GLN A 387 -7.88 9.72 50.26
C GLN A 387 -6.41 9.31 50.31
N HIS A 388 -5.53 10.20 50.78
CA HIS A 388 -4.09 9.93 50.83
C HIS A 388 -3.75 8.79 51.78
N THR A 389 -4.53 8.57 52.85
CA THR A 389 -4.31 7.45 53.77
C THR A 389 -4.69 6.11 53.14
N LYS A 390 -5.80 6.05 52.38
CA LYS A 390 -6.43 4.80 51.96
C LYS A 390 -6.11 4.36 50.54
N GLN A 391 -5.71 5.28 49.66
CA GLN A 391 -5.27 4.95 48.29
C GLN A 391 -3.88 4.27 48.32
N THR A 392 -3.90 2.95 48.47
CA THR A 392 -2.71 2.07 48.45
C THR A 392 -2.67 1.23 47.16
N VAL A 393 -1.54 0.60 46.85
CA VAL A 393 -1.43 -0.38 45.75
C VAL A 393 -2.46 -1.50 45.92
N ALA A 394 -2.58 -2.04 47.13
CA ALA A 394 -3.52 -3.12 47.44
C ALA A 394 -4.98 -2.69 47.20
N PHE A 395 -5.34 -1.48 47.64
CA PHE A 395 -6.67 -0.93 47.38
C PHE A 395 -6.92 -0.74 45.89
N ASN A 396 -5.95 -0.18 45.16
CA ASN A 396 -6.06 0.14 43.74
C ASN A 396 -6.28 -1.09 42.85
N LEU A 397 -5.60 -2.20 43.16
CA LEU A 397 -5.78 -3.47 42.47
C LEU A 397 -7.17 -4.06 42.76
N GLU A 398 -7.60 -4.04 44.03
CA GLU A 398 -8.89 -4.57 44.42
C GLU A 398 -10.06 -3.73 43.89
N ALA A 399 -9.93 -2.40 43.88
CA ALA A 399 -10.96 -1.49 43.36
C ALA A 399 -11.18 -1.69 41.85
N ARG A 400 -10.10 -1.80 41.07
CA ARG A 400 -10.16 -2.16 39.63
C ARG A 400 -10.85 -3.51 39.43
N ARG A 401 -10.47 -4.52 40.21
CA ARG A 401 -11.09 -5.86 40.14
C ARG A 401 -12.60 -5.79 40.44
N LYS A 402 -12.99 -5.17 41.56
CA LYS A 402 -14.40 -5.01 41.97
C LYS A 402 -15.23 -4.23 40.97
N ALA A 403 -14.65 -3.21 40.34
CA ALA A 403 -15.38 -2.31 39.45
C ALA A 403 -15.95 -2.99 38.20
N PHE A 404 -15.31 -4.08 37.76
CA PHE A 404 -15.68 -4.79 36.54
C PHE A 404 -16.09 -6.27 36.78
N GLU A 405 -16.01 -6.75 38.03
CA GLU A 405 -16.43 -8.12 38.41
C GLU A 405 -17.95 -8.30 38.46
N ARG A 406 -18.72 -7.24 38.73
CA ARG A 406 -20.19 -7.30 38.89
C ARG A 406 -20.91 -6.48 37.81
N PRO A 407 -22.02 -7.00 37.24
CA PRO A 407 -22.87 -6.21 36.36
C PRO A 407 -23.42 -4.96 37.08
N ARG A 408 -23.27 -3.82 36.42
CA ARG A 408 -23.79 -2.49 36.76
C ARG A 408 -24.88 -2.08 35.77
N ALA A 409 -25.46 -0.91 35.99
CA ALA A 409 -26.55 -0.41 35.16
C ALA A 409 -26.13 -0.18 33.70
N THR A 410 -27.12 -0.25 32.79
CA THR A 410 -27.00 0.13 31.39
C THR A 410 -27.93 1.31 31.14
N MET A 411 -27.38 2.45 30.74
CA MET A 411 -28.13 3.71 30.62
C MET A 411 -27.55 4.58 29.49
N GLY A 412 -28.35 5.50 28.96
CA GLY A 412 -27.87 6.52 28.02
C GLY A 412 -26.99 7.56 28.72
N ILE A 413 -26.12 8.25 27.98
CA ILE A 413 -25.22 9.28 28.54
C ILE A 413 -26.02 10.37 29.28
N TRP A 414 -27.14 10.82 28.70
CA TRP A 414 -27.99 11.83 29.34
C TRP A 414 -28.68 11.32 30.62
N GLU A 415 -29.11 10.06 30.64
CA GLU A 415 -29.64 9.41 31.85
C GLU A 415 -28.56 9.30 32.94
N ALA A 416 -27.31 9.06 32.52
CA ALA A 416 -26.14 9.01 33.39
C ALA A 416 -25.84 10.38 34.02
N MET A 417 -25.95 11.45 33.23
CA MET A 417 -25.87 12.82 33.71
C MET A 417 -26.98 13.15 34.72
N GLU A 418 -28.22 12.73 34.45
CA GLU A 418 -29.37 12.91 35.37
C GLU A 418 -29.17 12.20 36.71
N LEU A 419 -28.60 10.99 36.69
CA LEU A 419 -28.23 10.26 37.91
C LEU A 419 -27.09 10.97 38.67
N LEU A 420 -26.04 11.40 37.96
CA LEU A 420 -24.91 12.10 38.56
C LEU A 420 -25.33 13.43 39.22
N ASN A 421 -26.36 14.08 38.69
CA ASN A 421 -26.89 15.33 39.24
C ASN A 421 -27.40 15.24 40.69
N THR A 422 -27.54 14.03 41.22
CA THR A 422 -27.92 13.78 42.62
C THR A 422 -26.74 13.74 43.59
N LEU A 423 -25.50 13.82 43.09
CA LEU A 423 -24.25 13.83 43.87
C LEU A 423 -23.74 15.26 44.09
N VAL A 424 -23.29 15.56 45.31
CA VAL A 424 -22.54 16.79 45.65
C VAL A 424 -21.07 16.39 45.86
N ASP A 425 -20.16 17.02 45.12
CA ASP A 425 -18.71 16.75 45.17
C ASP A 425 -18.07 17.45 46.38
N ALA A 426 -17.54 16.69 47.34
CA ALA A 426 -16.93 17.23 48.55
C ALA A 426 -15.44 17.60 48.39
N SER A 427 -14.83 17.29 47.24
CA SER A 427 -13.41 17.55 46.97
C SER A 427 -13.16 18.91 46.29
N ASP A 428 -14.16 19.44 45.59
CA ASP A 428 -14.08 20.68 44.83
C ASP A 428 -14.37 21.92 45.71
N PRO A 429 -13.40 22.83 45.91
CA PRO A 429 -13.63 24.06 46.65
C PRO A 429 -14.26 25.19 45.80
N ASP A 430 -14.39 24.99 44.48
CA ASP A 430 -14.57 26.08 43.50
C ASP A 430 -15.99 26.17 42.89
N THR A 431 -16.95 25.30 43.25
CA THR A 431 -18.33 25.38 42.70
C THR A 431 -19.45 24.93 43.65
N ASP A 432 -20.59 25.63 43.58
CA ASP A 432 -21.88 25.24 44.18
C ASP A 432 -22.91 24.78 43.11
N ALA A 433 -22.47 24.64 41.85
CA ALA A 433 -23.31 24.21 40.73
C ALA A 433 -23.66 22.72 40.83
N THR A 434 -24.80 22.35 40.25
CA THR A 434 -25.16 20.93 40.10
C THR A 434 -24.24 20.26 39.06
N GLN A 435 -24.09 18.93 39.12
CA GLN A 435 -23.14 18.23 38.25
C GLN A 435 -23.49 18.40 36.76
N ILE A 436 -24.78 18.41 36.38
CA ILE A 436 -25.18 18.68 35.00
C ILE A 436 -24.79 20.10 34.56
N GLU A 437 -24.97 21.08 35.44
CA GLU A 437 -24.60 22.46 35.13
C GLU A 437 -23.09 22.55 34.88
N HIS A 438 -22.26 21.88 35.68
CA HIS A 438 -20.82 21.84 35.47
C HIS A 438 -20.41 21.16 34.15
N LEU A 439 -20.95 19.97 33.86
CA LEU A 439 -20.69 19.27 32.60
C LEU A 439 -21.03 20.13 31.38
N LEU A 440 -22.16 20.84 31.44
CA LEU A 440 -22.60 21.75 30.37
C LEU A 440 -21.77 23.04 30.34
N GLN A 441 -21.30 23.57 31.46
CA GLN A 441 -20.39 24.72 31.50
C GLN A 441 -19.09 24.41 30.76
N THR A 442 -18.49 23.26 31.06
CA THR A 442 -17.25 22.81 30.40
C THR A 442 -17.47 22.60 28.90
N ALA A 443 -18.56 21.94 28.51
CA ALA A 443 -18.88 21.67 27.12
C ALA A 443 -19.24 22.95 26.32
N GLU A 444 -19.96 23.89 26.91
CA GLU A 444 -20.32 25.16 26.26
C GLU A 444 -19.14 26.12 26.17
N ALA A 445 -18.22 26.10 27.14
CA ALA A 445 -16.99 26.87 27.06
C ALA A 445 -16.16 26.43 25.85
N MET A 446 -15.99 25.11 25.66
CA MET A 446 -15.34 24.55 24.47
C MET A 446 -16.07 24.88 23.18
N ARG A 447 -17.42 24.83 23.18
CA ARG A 447 -18.23 25.16 22.00
C ARG A 447 -18.09 26.63 21.60
N LYS A 448 -18.12 27.55 22.56
CA LYS A 448 -17.96 28.99 22.33
C LYS A 448 -16.56 29.34 21.82
N ASP A 449 -15.55 28.60 22.29
CA ASP A 449 -14.16 28.73 21.88
C ASP A 449 -13.83 28.01 20.56
N GLY A 450 -14.86 27.51 19.84
CA GLY A 450 -14.72 26.92 18.52
C GLY A 450 -14.07 25.53 18.49
N LYS A 451 -13.96 24.84 19.64
CA LYS A 451 -13.33 23.53 19.72
C LYS A 451 -14.15 22.44 19.03
N PRO A 452 -13.52 21.40 18.47
CA PRO A 452 -14.22 20.38 17.69
C PRO A 452 -15.26 19.61 18.50
N ASP A 453 -16.29 19.09 17.82
CA ASP A 453 -17.42 18.36 18.42
C ASP A 453 -17.01 17.26 19.42
N TRP A 454 -15.95 16.49 19.08
CA TRP A 454 -15.46 15.42 19.95
C TRP A 454 -14.90 15.96 21.26
N MET A 455 -14.31 17.16 21.24
CA MET A 455 -13.75 17.81 22.43
C MET A 455 -14.89 18.38 23.28
N GLN A 456 -15.90 18.99 22.65
CA GLN A 456 -17.11 19.46 23.33
C GLN A 456 -17.82 18.32 24.09
N VAL A 457 -18.00 17.15 23.44
CA VAL A 457 -18.62 16.00 24.11
C VAL A 457 -17.69 15.37 25.15
N THR A 458 -16.37 15.46 24.99
CA THR A 458 -15.40 15.08 26.03
C THR A 458 -15.59 15.94 27.28
N GLY A 459 -15.72 17.27 27.11
CA GLY A 459 -16.11 18.19 28.18
C GLY A 459 -17.45 17.86 28.83
N LEU A 460 -18.43 17.39 28.04
CA LEU A 460 -19.73 16.97 28.56
C LEU A 460 -19.66 15.72 29.43
N ILE A 461 -18.73 14.79 29.17
CA ILE A 461 -18.71 13.49 29.83
C ILE A 461 -17.58 13.27 30.83
N HIS A 462 -16.55 14.13 30.86
CA HIS A 462 -15.30 13.90 31.61
C HIS A 462 -15.50 13.44 33.06
N ASP A 463 -16.53 13.99 33.72
CA ASP A 463 -16.84 13.75 35.13
C ASP A 463 -17.86 12.62 35.37
N LEU A 464 -18.38 11.97 34.32
CA LEU A 464 -19.35 10.87 34.45
C LEU A 464 -18.79 9.63 35.16
N GLY A 465 -17.46 9.54 35.31
CA GLY A 465 -16.85 8.51 36.14
C GLY A 465 -17.27 8.59 37.61
N LYS A 466 -17.76 9.75 38.08
CA LYS A 466 -18.28 9.95 39.45
C LYS A 466 -19.48 9.08 39.77
N LEU A 467 -20.14 8.52 38.74
CA LEU A 467 -21.17 7.49 38.91
C LEU A 467 -20.70 6.26 39.69
N LEU A 468 -19.38 6.03 39.79
CA LEU A 468 -18.78 5.04 40.67
C LEU A 468 -19.31 5.13 42.11
N TYR A 469 -19.67 6.32 42.59
CA TYR A 469 -20.31 6.53 43.90
C TYR A 469 -21.60 5.73 44.08
N PHE A 470 -22.42 5.62 43.03
CA PHE A 470 -23.66 4.85 43.06
C PHE A 470 -23.44 3.34 42.86
N PHE A 471 -22.22 2.94 42.49
CA PHE A 471 -21.87 1.57 42.12
C PHE A 471 -20.94 0.89 43.13
N GLY A 472 -21.10 1.25 44.41
CA GLY A 472 -20.50 0.56 45.55
C GLY A 472 -19.10 1.05 45.92
N SER A 473 -18.84 2.36 45.80
CA SER A 473 -17.63 2.98 46.36
C SER A 473 -17.66 2.95 47.90
N ASP A 474 -16.47 2.99 48.51
CA ASP A 474 -16.32 3.00 49.98
C ASP A 474 -16.48 4.43 50.55
N GLY A 475 -16.46 5.46 49.70
CA GLY A 475 -16.76 6.84 50.04
C GLY A 475 -16.73 7.76 48.81
N GLN A 476 -16.48 9.05 49.01
CA GLN A 476 -16.12 9.94 47.89
C GLN A 476 -14.60 9.91 47.62
N TRP A 477 -13.79 9.54 48.62
CA TRP A 477 -12.32 9.55 48.55
C TRP A 477 -11.73 8.57 47.51
N ASP A 478 -12.50 7.54 47.14
CA ASP A 478 -12.18 6.57 46.09
C ASP A 478 -12.92 6.85 44.76
N VAL A 479 -13.47 8.06 44.61
CA VAL A 479 -14.23 8.49 43.42
C VAL A 479 -13.70 9.81 42.86
N VAL A 480 -13.56 10.85 43.69
CA VAL A 480 -13.21 12.22 43.25
C VAL A 480 -11.83 12.66 43.76
N GLY A 481 -11.40 13.88 43.43
CA GLY A 481 -10.14 14.49 43.91
C GLY A 481 -8.92 14.30 43.00
N ASP A 482 -7.88 15.10 43.25
CA ASP A 482 -6.61 15.04 42.52
C ASP A 482 -5.99 13.63 42.59
N THR A 483 -5.57 13.09 41.44
CA THR A 483 -4.99 11.75 41.36
C THR A 483 -3.46 11.77 41.49
N PHE A 484 -2.88 10.65 41.95
CA PHE A 484 -1.45 10.46 42.12
C PHE A 484 -1.02 9.02 41.85
N VAL A 485 0.27 8.77 41.61
CA VAL A 485 0.78 7.40 41.35
C VAL A 485 0.92 6.65 42.67
N VAL A 486 0.28 5.48 42.80
CA VAL A 486 0.48 4.58 43.94
C VAL A 486 1.63 3.63 43.68
N GLY A 487 2.28 3.12 44.72
CA GLY A 487 3.35 2.13 44.59
C GLY A 487 4.73 2.69 44.25
N CYS A 488 4.93 4.01 44.35
CA CYS A 488 6.22 4.69 44.32
C CYS A 488 6.27 5.84 45.33
N GLN A 489 7.45 6.44 45.49
CA GLN A 489 7.64 7.60 46.36
C GLN A 489 6.76 8.77 45.91
N ILE A 490 6.00 9.30 46.86
CA ILE A 490 5.12 10.45 46.64
C ILE A 490 5.94 11.75 46.62
N PRO A 491 5.84 12.59 45.57
CA PRO A 491 6.53 13.86 45.46
C PRO A 491 5.84 14.94 46.32
N THR A 492 6.26 15.02 47.59
CA THR A 492 5.60 15.79 48.66
C THR A 492 5.55 17.31 48.48
N GLU A 493 6.19 17.91 47.47
CA GLU A 493 6.07 19.36 47.22
C GLU A 493 5.09 19.71 46.08
N LYS A 494 4.54 18.70 45.40
CA LYS A 494 3.77 18.86 44.14
C LYS A 494 2.36 18.27 44.21
N ILE A 495 1.89 17.92 45.41
CA ILE A 495 0.57 17.34 45.67
C ILE A 495 -0.13 18.16 46.75
N VAL A 496 -1.43 18.39 46.56
CA VAL A 496 -2.27 19.12 47.50
C VAL A 496 -2.25 18.44 48.88
N TYR A 497 -2.11 19.21 49.96
CA TYR A 497 -2.03 18.71 51.34
C TYR A 497 -1.05 17.53 51.53
N SER A 498 0.14 17.61 50.93
CA SER A 498 1.12 16.52 50.94
C SER A 498 1.53 16.02 52.34
N ASP A 499 1.35 16.83 53.38
CA ASP A 499 1.61 16.47 54.78
C ASP A 499 0.65 15.38 55.31
N THR A 500 -0.49 15.19 54.64
CA THR A 500 -1.54 14.25 55.05
C THR A 500 -1.28 12.80 54.63
N PHE A 501 -0.23 12.55 53.83
CA PHE A 501 0.22 11.23 53.42
C PHE A 501 0.84 10.39 54.55
N THR A 502 1.18 11.01 55.68
CA THR A 502 1.90 10.38 56.81
C THR A 502 1.29 9.09 57.35
N ALA A 503 -0.03 8.89 57.18
CA ALA A 503 -0.74 7.69 57.62
C ALA A 503 -0.87 6.59 56.53
N ASN A 504 -0.38 6.82 55.31
CA ASN A 504 -0.43 5.83 54.23
C ASN A 504 0.61 4.71 54.47
N PRO A 505 0.18 3.44 54.58
CA PRO A 505 1.10 2.33 54.87
C PRO A 505 2.14 2.09 53.76
N ASP A 506 1.84 2.40 52.50
CA ASP A 506 2.75 2.19 51.36
C ASP A 506 4.03 3.04 51.47
N LEU A 507 4.00 4.16 52.20
CA LEU A 507 5.18 5.02 52.39
C LEU A 507 6.25 4.43 53.29
N THR A 508 5.88 3.42 54.09
CA THR A 508 6.81 2.67 54.94
C THR A 508 7.20 1.33 54.33
N ASP A 509 6.60 0.95 53.20
CA ASP A 509 6.93 -0.28 52.48
C ASP A 509 8.30 -0.15 51.78
N PRO A 510 9.23 -1.12 51.95
CA PRO A 510 10.59 -1.03 51.41
C PRO A 510 10.64 -1.02 49.87
N ILE A 511 9.58 -1.45 49.18
CA ILE A 511 9.47 -1.43 47.72
C ILE A 511 8.89 -0.08 47.29
N TYR A 512 7.69 0.27 47.80
CA TYR A 512 6.94 1.43 47.32
C TYR A 512 7.51 2.78 47.78
N SER A 513 8.24 2.82 48.90
CA SER A 513 8.88 4.04 49.41
C SER A 513 10.06 4.56 48.56
N THR A 514 10.53 3.79 47.59
CA THR A 514 11.61 4.19 46.69
C THR A 514 11.12 5.08 45.56
N LYS A 515 12.01 5.91 44.98
CA LYS A 515 11.68 6.86 43.90
C LYS A 515 10.85 6.24 42.77
N TYR A 516 11.22 5.04 42.32
CA TYR A 516 10.51 4.34 41.24
C TYR A 516 9.52 3.30 41.77
N GLY A 517 9.65 2.90 43.03
CA GLY A 517 8.70 1.99 43.64
C GLY A 517 8.72 0.62 42.96
N MET A 518 7.53 0.19 42.53
CA MET A 518 7.35 -1.02 41.73
C MET A 518 7.49 -0.82 40.20
N TYR A 519 7.81 0.38 39.74
CA TYR A 519 7.87 0.71 38.31
C TYR A 519 9.30 0.84 37.78
N GLU A 520 9.45 0.68 36.46
CA GLU A 520 10.68 1.03 35.76
C GLU A 520 10.68 2.52 35.35
N PRO A 521 11.85 3.19 35.32
CA PRO A 521 11.95 4.54 34.78
C PRO A 521 11.55 4.58 33.29
N ASN A 522 10.86 5.64 32.87
CA ASN A 522 10.32 5.82 31.50
C ASN A 522 9.41 4.68 31.01
N CYS A 523 8.70 4.00 31.92
CA CYS A 523 7.83 2.88 31.56
C CYS A 523 6.59 3.29 30.75
N GLY A 524 6.16 4.55 30.82
CA GLY A 524 4.93 5.07 30.25
C GLY A 524 3.82 5.21 31.30
N LEU A 525 3.00 6.28 31.21
CA LEU A 525 1.92 6.51 32.18
C LEU A 525 0.80 5.48 32.08
N ASP A 526 0.66 4.84 30.94
CA ASP A 526 -0.28 3.74 30.70
C ASP A 526 -0.01 2.52 31.59
N LYS A 527 1.25 2.34 32.05
CA LYS A 527 1.68 1.25 32.93
C LYS A 527 1.66 1.60 34.41
N LEU A 528 1.34 2.84 34.77
CA LEU A 528 1.27 3.27 36.16
C LEU A 528 -0.11 2.97 36.76
N LEU A 529 -0.13 2.51 38.01
CA LEU A 529 -1.36 2.58 38.80
C LEU A 529 -1.50 4.01 39.34
N ILE A 530 -2.32 4.79 38.66
CA ILE A 530 -2.84 6.06 39.17
C ILE A 530 -3.94 5.75 40.19
N SER A 531 -4.00 6.51 41.29
CA SER A 531 -4.99 6.36 42.36
C SER A 531 -6.39 6.25 41.77
N TRP A 532 -7.13 5.23 42.19
CA TRP A 532 -8.41 4.85 41.64
C TRP A 532 -9.47 5.94 41.86
N GLY A 533 -10.23 6.26 40.81
CA GLY A 533 -11.24 7.30 40.83
C GLY A 533 -11.98 7.40 39.49
N HIS A 534 -12.72 8.49 39.31
CA HIS A 534 -13.60 8.73 38.17
C HIS A 534 -12.86 8.72 36.82
N ASP A 535 -11.65 9.30 36.73
CA ASP A 535 -10.84 9.33 35.51
C ASP A 535 -10.59 7.93 34.93
N GLU A 536 -9.98 7.05 35.74
CA GLU A 536 -9.57 5.71 35.32
C GLU A 536 -10.79 4.83 35.03
N TYR A 537 -11.83 4.94 35.86
CA TYR A 537 -13.07 4.21 35.65
C TYR A 537 -13.76 4.64 34.34
N LEU A 538 -13.91 5.94 34.10
CA LEU A 538 -14.55 6.43 32.88
C LEU A 538 -13.73 6.09 31.64
N TYR A 539 -12.40 6.24 31.70
CA TYR A 539 -11.50 5.80 30.63
C TYR A 539 -11.73 4.33 30.26
N MET A 540 -11.76 3.45 31.27
CA MET A 540 -11.98 2.01 31.05
C MET A 540 -13.38 1.69 30.49
N VAL A 541 -14.41 2.47 30.83
CA VAL A 541 -15.76 2.31 30.26
C VAL A 541 -15.80 2.81 28.81
N MET A 542 -15.17 3.95 28.51
CA MET A 542 -15.30 4.63 27.21
C MET A 542 -14.37 4.09 26.13
N LYS A 543 -13.19 3.57 26.49
CA LYS A 543 -12.18 3.09 25.52
C LYS A 543 -12.69 2.00 24.56
N GLU A 544 -13.71 1.25 24.96
CA GLU A 544 -14.31 0.15 24.18
C GLU A 544 -15.76 0.44 23.74
N GLN A 545 -16.40 1.49 24.25
CA GLN A 545 -17.83 1.77 24.05
C GLN A 545 -18.12 3.13 23.40
N SER A 546 -17.10 3.84 22.93
CA SER A 546 -17.23 5.13 22.25
C SER A 546 -16.37 5.19 20.99
N SER A 547 -16.71 6.06 20.06
CA SER A 547 -15.88 6.43 18.91
C SER A 547 -15.05 7.69 19.17
N LEU A 548 -14.77 8.00 20.44
CA LEU A 548 -13.94 9.13 20.82
C LEU A 548 -12.47 8.92 20.39
N PRO A 549 -11.77 9.97 19.92
CA PRO A 549 -10.38 9.86 19.52
C PRO A 549 -9.46 9.62 20.74
N PRO A 550 -8.22 9.10 20.53
CA PRO A 550 -7.26 8.89 21.63
C PRO A 550 -7.01 10.13 22.49
N ALA A 551 -6.99 11.33 21.90
CA ALA A 551 -6.84 12.58 22.63
C ALA A 551 -7.94 12.81 23.67
N ALA A 552 -9.20 12.50 23.34
CA ALA A 552 -10.32 12.56 24.29
C ALA A 552 -10.14 11.57 25.45
N LEU A 553 -9.63 10.37 25.16
CA LEU A 553 -9.37 9.36 26.19
C LEU A 553 -8.21 9.76 27.11
N HIS A 554 -7.18 10.44 26.59
CA HIS A 554 -6.11 11.03 27.41
C HIS A 554 -6.64 12.14 28.32
N MET A 555 -7.47 13.03 27.78
CA MET A 555 -8.13 14.09 28.57
C MET A 555 -8.95 13.47 29.72
N ILE A 556 -9.81 12.50 29.42
CA ILE A 556 -10.62 11.80 30.43
C ILE A 556 -9.74 11.12 31.49
N ARG A 557 -8.72 10.37 31.07
CA ARG A 557 -7.93 9.53 31.98
C ARG A 557 -7.02 10.33 32.93
N TYR A 558 -6.61 11.53 32.53
CA TYR A 558 -5.56 12.26 33.24
C TYR A 558 -5.95 13.69 33.66
N HIS A 559 -7.21 14.12 33.49
CA HIS A 559 -7.61 15.50 33.83
C HIS A 559 -7.53 15.82 35.33
N SER A 560 -7.64 14.82 36.21
CA SER A 560 -7.43 14.99 37.65
C SER A 560 -5.96 14.80 38.07
N PHE A 561 -5.05 14.48 37.14
CA PHE A 561 -3.65 14.17 37.45
C PHE A 561 -2.78 15.44 37.57
N TYR A 562 -3.24 16.41 38.36
CA TYR A 562 -2.62 17.73 38.55
C TYR A 562 -1.15 17.68 38.94
N PRO A 563 -0.68 16.76 39.80
CA PRO A 563 0.74 16.60 40.07
C PRO A 563 1.56 16.44 38.79
N TRP A 564 1.05 15.75 37.78
CA TRP A 564 1.75 15.53 36.51
C TRP A 564 1.55 16.65 35.51
N HIS A 565 0.32 16.99 35.12
CA HIS A 565 0.10 17.93 34.02
C HIS A 565 0.33 19.39 34.42
N ARG A 566 0.12 19.76 35.70
CA ARG A 566 0.34 21.13 36.20
C ARG A 566 1.69 21.27 36.90
N GLU A 567 1.97 20.43 37.89
CA GLU A 567 3.18 20.57 38.73
C GLU A 567 4.41 19.86 38.14
N ARG A 568 4.25 19.10 37.03
CA ARG A 568 5.31 18.33 36.36
C ARG A 568 6.05 17.39 37.32
N ALA A 569 5.32 16.74 38.21
CA ALA A 569 5.74 15.56 38.95
C ALA A 569 5.69 14.32 38.04
N TYR A 570 6.31 13.21 38.48
CA TYR A 570 6.30 11.92 37.78
C TYR A 570 6.89 11.89 36.35
N THR A 571 7.55 12.96 35.88
CA THR A 571 8.16 13.04 34.54
C THR A 571 9.21 11.97 34.26
N TYR A 572 9.78 11.37 35.30
CA TYR A 572 10.73 10.25 35.21
C TYR A 572 10.09 8.90 34.87
N PHE A 573 8.75 8.85 34.75
CA PHE A 573 8.02 7.71 34.18
C PHE A 573 7.52 7.98 32.74
N GLU A 574 7.60 9.22 32.24
CA GLU A 574 7.10 9.59 30.90
C GLU A 574 7.86 8.84 29.79
N SER A 575 7.10 8.31 28.84
CA SER A 575 7.52 7.82 27.54
C SER A 575 7.36 8.91 26.47
N GLU A 576 7.82 8.65 25.25
CA GLU A 576 7.60 9.58 24.13
C GLU A 576 6.11 9.77 23.79
N ALA A 577 5.27 8.76 24.03
CA ALA A 577 3.82 8.85 23.81
C ALA A 577 3.13 9.80 24.82
N ASP A 578 3.64 9.86 26.05
CA ASP A 578 3.07 10.70 27.12
C ASP A 578 3.22 12.20 26.85
N LYS A 579 4.16 12.59 25.97
CA LYS A 579 4.27 13.99 25.50
C LYS A 579 3.03 14.45 24.75
N GLN A 580 2.35 13.54 24.05
CA GLN A 580 1.10 13.88 23.38
C GLN A 580 -0.05 13.91 24.40
N ALA A 581 -0.17 12.92 25.27
CA ALA A 581 -1.17 12.91 26.34
C ALA A 581 -1.11 14.19 27.20
N LEU A 582 0.09 14.70 27.50
CA LEU A 582 0.27 15.96 28.21
C LEU A 582 -0.32 17.15 27.44
N LYS A 583 -0.10 17.23 26.13
CA LYS A 583 -0.66 18.31 25.29
C LYS A 583 -2.18 18.23 25.26
N ASP A 584 -2.73 17.03 25.15
CA ASP A 584 -4.17 16.78 25.11
C ASP A 584 -4.82 17.27 26.40
N VAL A 585 -4.26 16.89 27.56
CA VAL A 585 -4.77 17.29 28.87
C VAL A 585 -4.61 18.80 29.10
N LEU A 586 -3.49 19.39 28.69
CA LEU A 586 -3.28 20.85 28.81
C LEU A 586 -4.23 21.66 27.93
N ALA A 587 -4.67 21.11 26.79
CA ALA A 587 -5.70 21.73 25.96
C ALA A 587 -7.09 21.66 26.61
N PHE A 588 -7.36 20.64 27.43
CA PHE A 588 -8.65 20.45 28.10
C PHE A 588 -8.78 21.24 29.41
N ASN A 589 -7.73 21.24 30.24
CA ASN A 589 -7.78 21.69 31.64
C ASN A 589 -8.35 23.11 31.88
N PRO A 590 -8.09 24.13 31.02
CA PRO A 590 -8.68 25.46 31.22
C PRO A 590 -10.20 25.48 31.21
N TYR A 591 -10.84 24.62 30.41
CA TYR A 591 -12.30 24.57 30.28
C TYR A 591 -12.95 23.91 31.49
N ASP A 592 -12.40 22.80 31.98
CA ASP A 592 -12.86 22.15 33.22
C ASP A 592 -12.72 23.12 34.41
N LEU A 593 -11.52 23.69 34.57
CA LEU A 593 -11.22 24.48 35.77
C LEU A 593 -11.92 25.86 35.79
N TYR A 594 -11.84 26.62 34.70
CA TYR A 594 -12.25 28.03 34.72
C TYR A 594 -13.70 28.24 34.30
N SER A 595 -14.38 27.27 33.67
CA SER A 595 -15.81 27.41 33.32
C SER A 595 -16.73 27.41 34.54
N LYS A 596 -16.24 26.98 35.71
CA LYS A 596 -16.99 26.95 36.99
C LYS A 596 -17.49 28.32 37.43
N SER A 597 -16.87 29.41 36.97
CA SER A 597 -17.32 30.79 37.24
C SER A 597 -18.34 31.35 36.23
N ASP A 598 -18.72 30.59 35.20
CA ASP A 598 -19.64 31.05 34.15
C ASP A 598 -21.10 31.03 34.62
N SER A 599 -21.95 31.76 33.89
CA SER A 599 -23.41 31.69 34.05
C SER A 599 -23.92 30.24 33.93
N ARG A 600 -24.83 29.85 34.81
CA ARG A 600 -25.39 28.49 34.84
C ARG A 600 -26.18 28.19 33.56
N PRO A 601 -25.80 27.16 32.78
CA PRO A 601 -26.49 26.79 31.55
C PRO A 601 -27.84 26.13 31.85
N ASP A 602 -28.85 26.31 30.97
CA ASP A 602 -30.14 25.63 31.09
C ASP A 602 -30.09 24.27 30.38
N PRO A 603 -30.13 23.13 31.11
CA PRO A 603 -30.04 21.81 30.52
C PRO A 603 -31.19 21.51 29.54
N LYS A 604 -32.39 22.10 29.73
CA LYS A 604 -33.53 21.86 28.83
C LYS A 604 -33.31 22.48 27.46
N VAL A 605 -32.63 23.62 27.40
CA VAL A 605 -32.34 24.33 26.15
C VAL A 605 -31.22 23.64 25.38
N LEU A 606 -30.19 23.15 26.10
CA LEU A 606 -28.99 22.57 25.47
C LEU A 606 -29.12 21.08 25.15
N ARG A 607 -30.07 20.37 25.78
CA ARG A 607 -30.31 18.93 25.61
C ARG A 607 -30.37 18.49 24.14
N PRO A 608 -31.16 19.10 23.23
CA PRO A 608 -31.26 18.62 21.85
C PRO A 608 -29.92 18.67 21.10
N TYR A 609 -29.07 19.66 21.38
CA TYR A 609 -27.76 19.79 20.76
C TYR A 609 -26.82 18.66 21.22
N TYR A 610 -26.72 18.49 22.54
CA TYR A 610 -25.81 17.51 23.11
C TYR A 610 -26.30 16.07 22.98
N GLU A 611 -27.61 15.81 22.91
CA GLU A 611 -28.13 14.50 22.51
C GLU A 611 -27.73 14.14 21.07
N GLY A 612 -27.66 15.12 20.17
CA GLY A 612 -27.11 14.94 18.82
C GLY A 612 -25.63 14.56 18.82
N LEU A 613 -24.80 15.22 19.65
CA LEU A 613 -23.39 14.86 19.82
C LEU A 613 -23.22 13.50 20.50
N ILE A 614 -24.03 13.19 21.52
CA ILE A 614 -24.01 11.89 22.20
C ILE A 614 -24.30 10.77 21.20
N ALA A 615 -25.33 10.91 20.36
CA ALA A 615 -25.69 9.90 19.37
C ALA A 615 -24.60 9.70 18.29
N LYS A 616 -23.74 10.70 18.07
CA LYS A 616 -22.60 10.62 17.14
C LYS A 616 -21.45 9.78 17.71
N TYR A 617 -21.20 9.86 19.03
CA TYR A 617 -20.00 9.29 19.66
C TYR A 617 -20.24 8.06 20.54
N PHE A 618 -21.49 7.78 20.92
CA PHE A 618 -21.84 6.69 21.84
C PHE A 618 -23.03 5.86 21.32
N PRO A 619 -23.11 4.57 21.70
CA PRO A 619 -24.32 3.79 21.52
C PRO A 619 -25.49 4.37 22.34
N GLU A 620 -26.73 3.99 21.99
CA GLU A 620 -27.95 4.45 22.68
C GLU A 620 -27.89 4.24 24.20
N LYS A 621 -27.23 3.16 24.64
CA LYS A 621 -26.92 2.90 26.05
C LYS A 621 -25.50 2.38 26.22
N ILE A 622 -24.82 2.87 27.25
CA ILE A 622 -23.51 2.37 27.68
C ILE A 622 -23.67 1.35 28.81
N ASN A 623 -22.78 0.36 28.85
CA ASN A 623 -22.66 -0.56 29.97
C ASN A 623 -21.67 0.00 31.00
N CYS A 624 -22.17 0.43 32.17
CA CYS A 624 -21.35 0.95 33.27
C CYS A 624 -20.46 -0.12 33.94
N SER A 625 -20.56 -1.38 33.52
CA SER A 625 -19.72 -2.49 34.00
C SER A 625 -18.47 -2.71 33.14
N GLY A 626 -18.22 -1.89 32.12
CA GLY A 626 -17.19 -2.15 31.11
C GLY A 626 -17.46 -3.41 30.28
N SER A 627 -16.50 -3.82 29.46
CA SER A 627 -16.55 -5.03 28.63
C SER A 627 -15.94 -6.24 29.35
N PRO A 628 -16.44 -7.49 29.15
CA PRO A 628 -15.84 -8.69 29.75
C PRO A 628 -14.35 -8.92 29.39
N SER A 629 -13.84 -8.29 28.32
CA SER A 629 -12.44 -8.38 27.88
C SER A 629 -11.45 -7.56 28.70
N SER A 630 -11.91 -6.57 29.48
CA SER A 630 -11.02 -5.61 30.15
C SER A 630 -10.37 -6.12 31.44
N VAL A 631 -10.85 -7.23 32.01
CA VAL A 631 -10.40 -7.75 33.31
C VAL A 631 -9.34 -8.85 33.19
N SER A 632 -9.22 -9.51 32.04
CA SER A 632 -8.49 -10.80 31.94
C SER A 632 -7.09 -10.76 31.33
N ALA A 633 -6.57 -9.62 30.84
CA ALA A 633 -5.32 -9.61 30.07
C ALA A 633 -4.14 -8.82 30.67
N GLU A 634 -4.35 -7.80 31.51
CA GLU A 634 -3.25 -6.86 31.85
C GLU A 634 -2.59 -7.07 33.23
N TRP A 635 -3.23 -7.77 34.18
CA TRP A 635 -2.75 -7.80 35.58
C TRP A 635 -2.76 -9.20 36.23
N ALA A 636 -2.92 -10.24 35.43
CA ALA A 636 -3.02 -11.63 35.90
C ALA A 636 -1.78 -12.47 35.55
N SER A 637 -0.58 -12.02 35.91
CA SER A 637 0.60 -12.87 36.19
C SER A 637 1.84 -12.02 36.41
N ASP A 638 2.43 -12.08 37.61
CA ASP A 638 3.86 -12.31 37.83
C ASP A 638 4.31 -11.77 39.20
N THR A 639 4.34 -12.67 40.19
CA THR A 639 5.20 -12.53 41.37
C THR A 639 6.68 -12.62 40.96
N PRO A 640 7.57 -11.71 41.41
CA PRO A 640 8.96 -11.73 41.00
C PRO A 640 9.77 -12.74 41.83
N VAL A 641 10.35 -13.74 41.17
CA VAL A 641 11.44 -14.57 41.74
C VAL A 641 12.73 -14.34 40.94
N THR A 642 13.68 -13.76 41.67
CA THR A 642 15.13 -13.67 41.49
C THR A 642 15.81 -14.63 40.50
N SER A 643 16.63 -14.11 39.58
CA SER A 643 18.09 -14.38 39.52
C SER A 643 18.74 -13.73 38.28
N ARG A 644 19.64 -12.77 38.50
CA ARG A 644 20.60 -12.29 37.49
C ARG A 644 21.95 -12.94 37.78
N THR A 645 22.44 -13.74 36.84
CA THR A 645 23.85 -14.13 36.76
C THR A 645 24.60 -13.21 35.80
N THR A 646 25.73 -12.70 36.29
CA THR A 646 26.70 -11.81 35.67
C THR A 646 27.69 -12.53 34.74
N SER A 647 28.08 -11.90 33.62
CA SER A 647 29.47 -11.86 33.11
C SER A 647 29.59 -10.80 32.00
N LEU A 648 30.22 -9.65 32.24
CA LEU A 648 31.64 -9.35 31.97
C LEU A 648 32.11 -9.66 30.54
N ALA A 649 32.08 -8.65 29.67
CA ALA A 649 32.84 -8.60 28.42
C ALA A 649 34.03 -7.64 28.60
N GLN A 650 35.23 -8.17 28.36
CA GLN A 650 36.50 -7.46 28.38
C GLN A 650 36.69 -6.65 27.09
N SER A 651 37.19 -5.42 27.26
CA SER A 651 37.72 -4.55 26.23
C SER A 651 39.10 -5.00 25.77
N SER A 652 39.37 -4.93 24.47
CA SER A 652 40.72 -4.63 23.97
C SER A 652 40.65 -3.76 22.71
N SER A 653 41.22 -2.57 22.87
CA SER A 653 41.53 -1.56 21.88
C SER A 653 42.65 -2.00 20.94
N TRP A 654 42.64 -1.59 19.66
CA TRP A 654 43.86 -1.17 18.95
C TRP A 654 43.59 -0.09 17.90
N CYS A 655 44.57 0.81 17.83
CA CYS A 655 44.59 2.12 17.22
C CYS A 655 44.39 2.20 15.70
N VAL A 656 43.85 3.37 15.34
CA VAL A 656 43.84 4.00 14.02
C VAL A 656 45.16 4.74 13.77
N THR A 657 45.68 4.70 12.54
CA THR A 657 46.37 5.85 11.94
C THR A 657 46.13 5.93 10.42
N PRO A 658 46.08 7.15 9.84
CA PRO A 658 45.59 7.42 8.48
C PRO A 658 46.73 7.69 7.48
N LEU A 659 46.51 7.50 6.17
CA LEU A 659 47.34 8.13 5.13
C LEU A 659 46.64 8.27 3.77
N GLN A 660 46.33 9.54 3.48
CA GLN A 660 46.56 10.33 2.26
C GLN A 660 46.04 9.92 0.88
N ARG A 661 45.32 10.90 0.32
CA ARG A 661 44.92 11.14 -1.07
C ARG A 661 46.12 11.11 -2.04
N LEU A 662 45.93 10.48 -3.19
CA LEU A 662 46.57 10.88 -4.44
C LEU A 662 45.56 10.89 -5.60
N ARG A 663 45.37 12.08 -6.18
CA ARG A 663 44.74 12.31 -7.49
C ARG A 663 45.78 12.03 -8.58
N GLY A 664 45.35 11.46 -9.70
CA GLY A 664 46.12 11.50 -10.95
C GLY A 664 45.95 10.25 -11.80
N GLY A 665 44.93 10.22 -12.66
CA GLY A 665 44.83 9.21 -13.72
C GLY A 665 45.62 9.60 -14.96
N PRO A 666 46.14 8.62 -15.72
CA PRO A 666 46.28 8.78 -17.15
C PRO A 666 45.49 7.72 -17.93
N ARG A 667 44.83 8.20 -18.97
CA ARG A 667 44.21 7.44 -20.07
C ARG A 667 45.19 6.38 -20.60
N ARG A 668 44.74 5.13 -20.76
CA ARG A 668 45.49 4.10 -21.50
C ARG A 668 44.77 3.72 -22.80
N THR A 669 45.43 4.07 -23.88
CA THR A 669 45.22 3.61 -25.25
C THR A 669 45.51 2.12 -25.42
N SER A 670 44.74 1.47 -26.28
CA SER A 670 44.88 0.07 -26.71
C SER A 670 46.31 -0.29 -27.16
N ARG A 671 46.88 -1.34 -26.58
CA ARG A 671 48.00 -2.11 -27.17
C ARG A 671 47.65 -3.59 -27.17
N ARG A 672 47.60 -4.17 -28.36
CA ARG A 672 47.64 -5.63 -28.58
C ARG A 672 48.95 -6.17 -28.02
N LEU A 673 48.89 -7.19 -27.18
CA LEU A 673 50.04 -8.01 -26.79
C LEU A 673 50.06 -9.30 -27.62
N PRO A 674 51.24 -9.90 -27.88
CA PRO A 674 51.39 -11.06 -28.76
C PRO A 674 50.95 -12.35 -28.07
N ILE A 675 50.34 -13.25 -28.85
CA ILE A 675 49.92 -14.58 -28.42
C ILE A 675 51.16 -15.50 -28.37
N ASP A 676 51.49 -15.98 -27.18
CA ASP A 676 52.40 -17.11 -26.97
C ASP A 676 51.66 -18.42 -27.28
N ARG A 677 52.30 -19.31 -28.06
CA ARG A 677 51.75 -20.60 -28.50
C ARG A 677 52.45 -21.72 -27.72
N SER A 678 51.99 -21.98 -26.51
CA SER A 678 52.29 -23.22 -25.79
C SER A 678 50.99 -23.96 -25.48
N PHE A 679 50.61 -24.88 -26.39
CA PHE A 679 49.48 -25.79 -26.21
C PHE A 679 49.78 -26.75 -25.04
N HIS A 680 49.11 -26.57 -23.91
CA HIS A 680 48.86 -27.64 -22.94
C HIS A 680 47.55 -28.33 -23.31
N SER A 681 47.51 -29.66 -23.24
CA SER A 681 46.34 -30.47 -23.58
C SER A 681 45.19 -30.20 -22.59
N LEU A 682 44.21 -29.39 -23.01
CA LEU A 682 42.92 -29.26 -22.34
C LEU A 682 42.11 -30.54 -22.62
N ARG A 683 41.72 -31.25 -21.55
CA ARG A 683 40.63 -32.23 -21.60
C ARG A 683 39.34 -31.46 -21.30
N ASP A 684 38.36 -31.58 -22.18
CA ASP A 684 37.08 -30.87 -22.08
C ASP A 684 36.11 -31.57 -21.12
N PRO A 685 35.38 -30.82 -20.27
CA PRO A 685 34.51 -31.37 -19.26
C PRO A 685 33.15 -31.87 -19.75
N PRO A 686 32.78 -33.12 -19.44
CA PRO A 686 31.43 -33.60 -19.70
C PRO A 686 30.31 -33.01 -18.82
N LEU A 687 29.15 -32.63 -19.36
CA LEU A 687 28.04 -31.98 -18.63
C LEU A 687 26.85 -32.95 -18.48
N LEU A 688 26.53 -33.46 -17.30
CA LEU A 688 25.29 -34.16 -16.87
C LEU A 688 24.09 -33.21 -16.79
N LEU A 689 22.88 -33.73 -16.86
CA LEU A 689 21.62 -33.01 -16.66
C LEU A 689 20.61 -33.96 -16.00
N VAL A 690 19.71 -33.49 -15.13
CA VAL A 690 18.72 -34.24 -14.34
C VAL A 690 17.35 -33.54 -14.47
N SER A 691 16.36 -33.97 -15.28
CA SER A 691 15.06 -33.25 -15.46
C SER A 691 13.78 -34.06 -15.21
N SER A 692 12.57 -33.46 -15.32
CA SER A 692 11.19 -34.02 -15.21
C SER A 692 10.36 -33.86 -16.52
N PRO A 693 9.12 -34.39 -16.69
CA PRO A 693 8.54 -34.64 -18.02
C PRO A 693 7.90 -33.39 -18.63
N THR A 694 7.56 -32.40 -17.79
CA THR A 694 6.85 -31.19 -18.17
C THR A 694 7.78 -30.05 -18.55
N ARG A 695 9.06 -30.12 -18.14
CA ARG A 695 10.09 -29.12 -18.46
C ARG A 695 11.30 -29.67 -19.23
N GLY A 696 11.52 -30.99 -19.20
CA GLY A 696 12.83 -31.58 -19.46
C GLY A 696 13.17 -32.08 -20.86
N LEU A 697 12.31 -31.89 -21.86
CA LEU A 697 12.52 -32.50 -23.18
C LEU A 697 12.91 -31.51 -24.29
N THR A 698 13.15 -30.25 -23.96
CA THR A 698 13.28 -29.20 -24.97
C THR A 698 14.54 -28.34 -24.84
N VAL A 699 15.41 -28.63 -23.87
CA VAL A 699 16.72 -27.98 -23.74
C VAL A 699 17.81 -28.97 -24.17
N SER A 700 18.46 -28.60 -25.28
CA SER A 700 19.69 -29.15 -25.85
C SER A 700 19.58 -30.49 -26.60
N ALA A 701 19.28 -30.36 -27.89
CA ALA A 701 19.78 -31.26 -28.94
C ALA A 701 20.77 -30.54 -29.88
N THR A 702 21.26 -29.36 -29.51
CA THR A 702 21.88 -28.40 -30.45
C THR A 702 23.25 -27.86 -30.04
N CYS A 703 23.78 -28.16 -28.85
CA CYS A 703 25.17 -27.78 -28.52
C CYS A 703 26.15 -28.66 -29.33
N PRO A 704 26.91 -28.11 -30.29
CA PRO A 704 27.77 -28.90 -31.19
C PRO A 704 29.00 -29.53 -30.51
N VAL A 705 29.21 -29.26 -29.22
CA VAL A 705 30.47 -29.45 -28.48
C VAL A 705 30.39 -30.68 -27.54
N CYS A 706 29.31 -31.47 -27.61
CA CYS A 706 28.74 -32.10 -26.42
C CYS A 706 28.15 -33.54 -26.73
N SER A 707 28.64 -34.64 -26.13
CA SER A 707 28.16 -36.07 -26.33
C SER A 707 27.44 -36.79 -25.12
N SER A 708 26.19 -37.24 -25.21
CA SER A 708 25.35 -37.44 -24.00
C SER A 708 25.55 -38.61 -23.02
N HIS A 709 25.02 -38.45 -21.81
CA HIS A 709 24.55 -39.47 -20.87
C HIS A 709 23.05 -39.15 -20.60
N LEU A 710 22.21 -40.02 -20.03
CA LEU A 710 20.86 -39.65 -19.59
C LEU A 710 20.26 -40.41 -18.42
N VAL A 711 19.60 -39.75 -17.46
CA VAL A 711 18.81 -40.40 -16.41
C VAL A 711 17.32 -40.46 -16.81
N THR A 712 16.61 -41.55 -16.56
CA THR A 712 15.14 -41.57 -16.55
C THR A 712 14.59 -42.74 -15.74
N PRO A 713 13.60 -42.53 -14.85
CA PRO A 713 12.89 -43.59 -14.15
C PRO A 713 11.78 -44.23 -15.00
N SER A 714 11.50 -43.74 -16.22
CA SER A 714 10.39 -44.23 -17.07
C SER A 714 10.88 -45.15 -18.20
N PRO A 715 10.59 -46.47 -18.13
CA PRO A 715 10.92 -47.41 -19.20
C PRO A 715 10.22 -47.09 -20.54
N LEU A 716 9.04 -46.47 -20.49
CA LEU A 716 8.25 -46.07 -21.67
C LEU A 716 8.86 -44.86 -22.39
N LEU A 717 9.39 -43.91 -21.63
CA LEU A 717 10.07 -42.75 -22.20
C LEU A 717 11.44 -43.14 -22.78
N LEU A 718 12.15 -44.04 -22.09
CA LEU A 718 13.38 -44.66 -22.56
C LEU A 718 13.17 -45.34 -23.94
N ALA A 719 12.07 -46.07 -24.09
CA ALA A 719 11.70 -46.73 -25.36
C ALA A 719 11.32 -45.72 -26.48
N ARG A 720 10.68 -44.59 -26.15
CA ARG A 720 10.36 -43.53 -27.13
C ARG A 720 11.59 -42.74 -27.59
N LEU A 721 12.58 -42.53 -26.73
CA LEU A 721 13.78 -41.74 -27.03
C LEU A 721 14.90 -42.53 -27.71
N ALA A 722 14.91 -43.86 -27.54
CA ALA A 722 15.87 -44.78 -28.18
C ALA A 722 15.87 -44.74 -29.73
N GLY A 723 14.87 -44.13 -30.37
CA GLY A 723 14.79 -43.92 -31.82
C GLY A 723 15.24 -42.54 -32.34
N THR A 724 15.79 -41.67 -31.48
CA THR A 724 16.20 -40.30 -31.83
C THR A 724 17.71 -40.19 -32.03
N HIS A 725 18.23 -39.06 -32.56
CA HIS A 725 19.68 -38.81 -32.74
C HIS A 725 20.50 -38.80 -31.42
N LEU A 726 19.88 -38.98 -30.26
CA LEU A 726 20.51 -39.15 -28.94
C LEU A 726 21.18 -40.53 -28.75
N THR A 727 21.38 -41.30 -29.82
CA THR A 727 21.89 -42.69 -29.81
C THR A 727 23.32 -42.88 -29.27
N ARG A 728 24.05 -41.79 -28.98
CA ARG A 728 25.38 -41.83 -28.36
C ARG A 728 25.35 -41.66 -26.84
N ALA A 729 24.17 -41.50 -26.25
CA ALA A 729 24.04 -41.21 -24.84
C ALA A 729 24.11 -42.45 -23.92
N ARG A 730 24.87 -42.41 -22.81
CA ARG A 730 24.83 -43.46 -21.77
C ARG A 730 23.74 -43.22 -20.73
N TRP A 731 22.88 -44.19 -20.48
CA TRP A 731 21.74 -44.00 -19.60
C TRP A 731 21.97 -44.50 -18.17
N TYR A 732 21.45 -43.79 -17.17
CA TYR A 732 21.41 -44.18 -15.77
C TYR A 732 19.95 -44.27 -15.29
N ALA A 733 19.69 -45.16 -14.33
CA ALA A 733 18.37 -45.23 -13.69
C ALA A 733 18.29 -44.32 -12.45
N ASP A 734 19.45 -43.94 -11.91
CA ASP A 734 19.61 -43.24 -10.65
C ASP A 734 20.48 -41.98 -10.81
N SER A 735 20.07 -40.88 -10.17
CA SER A 735 20.78 -39.59 -10.26
C SER A 735 22.14 -39.61 -9.54
N THR A 736 22.26 -40.35 -8.44
CA THR A 736 23.51 -40.46 -7.69
C THR A 736 24.56 -41.26 -8.46
N GLU A 737 24.16 -42.32 -9.17
CA GLU A 737 25.04 -43.04 -10.09
C GLU A 737 25.57 -42.11 -11.20
N ALA A 738 24.69 -41.31 -11.78
CA ALA A 738 25.05 -40.38 -12.84
C ALA A 738 25.99 -39.28 -12.34
N ILE A 739 25.71 -38.68 -11.17
CA ILE A 739 26.55 -37.64 -10.54
C ILE A 739 27.95 -38.18 -10.22
N ASN A 740 28.04 -39.43 -9.73
CA ASN A 740 29.33 -40.05 -9.38
C ASN A 740 30.09 -40.61 -10.59
N SER A 741 29.53 -40.54 -11.80
CA SER A 741 30.20 -40.97 -13.02
C SER A 741 31.52 -40.21 -13.20
N PRO A 742 32.64 -40.90 -13.49
CA PRO A 742 33.91 -40.24 -13.81
C PRO A 742 33.87 -39.56 -15.19
N ASP A 743 32.90 -39.93 -16.04
CA ASP A 743 32.68 -39.35 -17.36
C ASP A 743 31.75 -38.10 -17.30
N VAL A 744 31.61 -37.46 -16.13
CA VAL A 744 30.76 -36.28 -15.89
C VAL A 744 31.54 -35.27 -15.06
N ASP A 745 31.53 -34.01 -15.47
CA ASP A 745 32.24 -32.87 -14.87
C ASP A 745 31.29 -31.74 -14.44
N ALA A 746 30.07 -31.66 -15.00
CA ALA A 746 29.06 -30.65 -14.67
C ALA A 746 27.66 -31.27 -14.61
N VAL A 747 26.63 -30.62 -14.04
CA VAL A 747 25.26 -31.14 -13.85
C VAL A 747 24.21 -30.04 -14.07
N LEU A 748 23.27 -30.15 -15.01
CA LEU A 748 22.08 -29.30 -15.17
C LEU A 748 20.88 -29.94 -14.45
N ILE A 749 20.45 -29.44 -13.31
CA ILE A 749 19.32 -29.97 -12.55
C ILE A 749 18.05 -29.21 -12.94
N ALA A 750 17.13 -29.89 -13.62
CA ALA A 750 15.81 -29.44 -14.05
C ALA A 750 14.69 -30.39 -13.58
N THR A 751 14.88 -31.03 -12.41
CA THR A 751 13.95 -32.03 -11.84
C THR A 751 12.70 -31.39 -11.25
N ASP A 752 11.91 -32.16 -10.50
CA ASP A 752 10.96 -31.54 -9.58
C ASP A 752 11.72 -30.62 -8.61
N THR A 753 11.14 -29.45 -8.34
CA THR A 753 11.74 -28.45 -7.46
C THR A 753 12.04 -28.99 -6.06
N ALA A 754 11.26 -29.97 -5.58
CA ALA A 754 11.50 -30.60 -4.28
C ALA A 754 12.87 -31.29 -4.20
N THR A 755 13.45 -31.75 -5.32
CA THR A 755 14.74 -32.46 -5.36
C THR A 755 15.94 -31.57 -5.71
N HIS A 756 15.71 -30.32 -6.11
CA HIS A 756 16.74 -29.38 -6.55
C HIS A 756 17.90 -29.24 -5.57
N ALA A 757 17.61 -28.84 -4.33
CA ALA A 757 18.63 -28.57 -3.33
C ALA A 757 19.49 -29.79 -3.01
N THR A 758 18.86 -30.96 -2.82
CA THR A 758 19.57 -32.20 -2.50
C THR A 758 20.51 -32.62 -3.62
N LEU A 759 20.05 -32.57 -4.88
CA LEU A 759 20.87 -32.94 -6.02
C LEU A 759 22.00 -31.94 -6.27
N ALA A 760 21.76 -30.64 -6.05
CA ALA A 760 22.77 -29.62 -6.23
C ALA A 760 23.92 -29.79 -5.22
N ILE A 761 23.59 -30.02 -3.95
CA ILE A 761 24.58 -30.29 -2.90
C ILE A 761 25.37 -31.56 -3.21
N GLN A 762 24.69 -32.66 -3.57
CA GLN A 762 25.35 -33.91 -3.95
C GLN A 762 26.32 -33.73 -5.14
N ALA A 763 25.91 -32.96 -6.15
CA ALA A 763 26.76 -32.68 -7.31
C ALA A 763 28.00 -31.87 -6.93
N LEU A 764 27.85 -30.85 -6.09
CA LEU A 764 28.97 -30.03 -5.62
C LEU A 764 29.94 -30.84 -4.74
N GLU A 765 29.41 -31.66 -3.82
CA GLU A 765 30.21 -32.57 -2.99
C GLU A 765 30.96 -33.62 -3.83
N ALA A 766 30.38 -34.04 -4.95
CA ALA A 766 31.01 -34.93 -5.94
C ALA A 766 32.00 -34.21 -6.88
N GLY A 767 32.27 -32.93 -6.66
CA GLY A 767 33.23 -32.15 -7.44
C GLY A 767 32.73 -31.74 -8.82
N LYS A 768 31.41 -31.64 -9.03
CA LYS A 768 30.80 -31.31 -10.32
C LYS A 768 30.33 -29.86 -10.36
N HIS A 769 30.51 -29.19 -11.50
CA HIS A 769 29.84 -27.90 -11.75
C HIS A 769 28.32 -28.08 -11.77
N VAL A 770 27.54 -27.05 -11.45
CA VAL A 770 26.07 -27.15 -11.40
C VAL A 770 25.39 -26.00 -12.12
N LEU A 771 24.47 -26.32 -13.03
CA LEU A 771 23.42 -25.41 -13.50
C LEU A 771 22.11 -25.89 -12.85
N LEU A 772 21.38 -25.04 -12.16
CA LEU A 772 20.20 -25.43 -11.38
C LEU A 772 19.00 -24.61 -11.83
N GLU A 773 17.98 -25.28 -12.37
CA GLU A 773 16.71 -24.65 -12.70
C GLU A 773 16.07 -23.97 -11.50
N LYS A 774 15.29 -22.94 -11.81
CA LYS A 774 14.55 -22.20 -10.81
C LYS A 774 13.29 -22.96 -10.36
N PRO A 775 12.82 -22.72 -9.13
CA PRO A 775 13.53 -22.05 -8.04
C PRO A 775 14.57 -23.00 -7.42
N ILE A 776 15.49 -22.47 -6.60
CA ILE A 776 16.53 -23.25 -5.91
C ILE A 776 15.95 -24.35 -5.00
N SER A 777 14.80 -24.09 -4.39
CA SER A 777 13.98 -25.02 -3.61
C SER A 777 12.60 -24.42 -3.38
N VAL A 778 11.61 -25.26 -3.03
CA VAL A 778 10.32 -24.82 -2.49
C VAL A 778 10.39 -24.34 -1.04
N ASP A 779 11.50 -24.62 -0.34
CA ASP A 779 11.74 -24.22 1.04
C ASP A 779 13.05 -23.43 1.14
N VAL A 780 12.95 -22.17 1.57
CA VAL A 780 14.09 -21.27 1.78
C VAL A 780 15.12 -21.89 2.75
N LYS A 781 14.70 -22.67 3.75
CA LYS A 781 15.62 -23.34 4.68
C LYS A 781 16.47 -24.40 3.98
N LYS A 782 15.94 -25.04 2.93
CA LYS A 782 16.68 -26.00 2.09
C LYS A 782 17.51 -25.33 1.02
N ALA A 783 17.20 -24.09 0.65
CA ALA A 783 17.98 -23.28 -0.28
C ALA A 783 19.31 -22.81 0.32
N ILE A 784 19.34 -22.47 1.61
CA ILE A 784 20.55 -21.96 2.31
C ILE A 784 21.74 -22.93 2.18
N PRO A 785 21.61 -24.25 2.46
CA PRO A 785 22.71 -25.20 2.29
C PRO A 785 23.26 -25.29 0.87
N VAL A 786 22.47 -24.97 -0.17
CA VAL A 786 22.96 -24.95 -1.57
C VAL A 786 23.93 -23.78 -1.76
N VAL A 787 23.61 -22.61 -1.20
CA VAL A 787 24.49 -21.44 -1.23
C VAL A 787 25.78 -21.70 -0.45
N GLU A 788 25.66 -22.32 0.73
CA GLU A 788 26.81 -22.71 1.56
C GLU A 788 27.70 -23.73 0.85
N ALA A 789 27.12 -24.75 0.21
CA ALA A 789 27.84 -25.74 -0.57
C ALA A 789 28.57 -25.12 -1.77
N ALA A 790 27.93 -24.19 -2.49
CA ALA A 790 28.58 -23.49 -3.60
C ALA A 790 29.73 -22.59 -3.11
N ALA A 791 29.56 -21.91 -1.97
CA ALA A 791 30.61 -21.09 -1.36
C ALA A 791 31.79 -21.93 -0.84
N ALA A 792 31.53 -23.14 -0.36
CA ALA A 792 32.57 -24.10 0.05
C ALA A 792 33.37 -24.66 -1.14
N HIS A 793 32.82 -24.61 -2.35
CA HIS A 793 33.45 -25.09 -3.58
C HIS A 793 33.59 -23.98 -4.63
N PRO A 794 34.36 -22.89 -4.37
CA PRO A 794 34.40 -21.71 -5.24
C PRO A 794 35.04 -21.96 -6.62
N HIS A 795 35.75 -23.09 -6.78
CA HIS A 795 36.28 -23.55 -8.06
C HIS A 795 35.22 -24.21 -8.95
N LEU A 796 34.07 -24.58 -8.40
CA LEU A 796 32.94 -25.14 -9.14
C LEU A 796 31.95 -24.03 -9.51
N LYS A 797 31.76 -23.78 -10.80
CA LYS A 797 30.68 -22.93 -11.30
C LYS A 797 29.32 -23.49 -10.88
N THR A 798 28.56 -22.69 -10.15
CA THR A 798 27.17 -22.96 -9.76
C THR A 798 26.29 -21.84 -10.28
N MET A 799 25.42 -22.12 -11.23
CA MET A 799 24.59 -21.13 -11.92
C MET A 799 23.10 -21.44 -11.70
N ILE A 800 22.27 -20.42 -11.50
CA ILE A 800 20.80 -20.57 -11.39
C ILE A 800 20.13 -20.27 -12.75
N GLY A 801 19.11 -21.04 -13.10
CA GLY A 801 18.39 -21.01 -14.37
C GLY A 801 17.47 -19.79 -14.57
N PHE A 802 18.01 -18.58 -14.44
CA PHE A 802 17.34 -17.34 -14.83
C PHE A 802 17.73 -16.96 -16.26
N SER A 803 17.19 -17.72 -17.22
CA SER A 803 17.56 -17.68 -18.64
C SER A 803 17.53 -16.30 -19.29
N ARG A 804 16.65 -15.39 -18.81
CA ARG A 804 16.48 -14.03 -19.32
C ARG A 804 17.73 -13.13 -19.17
N ARG A 805 18.75 -13.54 -18.39
CA ARG A 805 20.03 -12.81 -18.20
C ARG A 805 21.19 -13.29 -19.08
N CYS A 806 21.00 -14.31 -19.91
CA CYS A 806 22.11 -15.03 -20.54
C CYS A 806 22.40 -14.57 -21.98
N GLU A 807 23.67 -14.26 -22.27
CA GLU A 807 24.12 -13.76 -23.58
C GLU A 807 24.43 -14.88 -24.59
N TRP A 808 24.30 -14.57 -25.89
CA TRP A 808 24.83 -15.43 -26.93
C TRP A 808 26.35 -15.22 -27.07
N PHE A 809 27.14 -16.22 -26.68
CA PHE A 809 28.55 -16.29 -27.01
C PHE A 809 28.70 -16.87 -28.42
N GLY A 810 29.04 -16.01 -29.39
CA GLY A 810 29.34 -16.46 -30.76
C GLY A 810 30.42 -17.54 -30.76
N LEU A 811 30.28 -18.53 -31.67
CA LEU A 811 31.13 -19.72 -31.83
C LEU A 811 32.54 -19.56 -31.22
N VAL A 812 32.77 -20.28 -30.11
CA VAL A 812 34.11 -20.61 -29.61
C VAL A 812 34.97 -21.06 -30.80
N ARG A 813 36.19 -20.53 -30.92
CA ARG A 813 37.14 -20.86 -32.01
C ARG A 813 37.32 -22.38 -32.12
N PHE A 814 36.72 -23.01 -33.13
CA PHE A 814 36.95 -24.42 -33.44
C PHE A 814 38.33 -24.61 -34.08
N GLY A 815 39.33 -24.97 -33.26
CA GLY A 815 40.56 -25.59 -33.73
C GLY A 815 40.39 -27.10 -33.78
N SER A 816 39.99 -27.65 -34.93
CA SER A 816 40.16 -29.04 -35.40
C SER A 816 40.45 -30.18 -34.39
N ALA A 817 39.68 -30.32 -33.31
CA ALA A 817 39.76 -31.45 -32.38
C ALA A 817 38.37 -32.08 -32.20
N GLN A 818 38.31 -33.41 -32.20
CA GLN A 818 37.08 -34.20 -32.01
C GLN A 818 36.54 -34.05 -30.58
N PHE A 819 35.24 -33.79 -30.43
CA PHE A 819 34.59 -33.41 -29.16
C PHE A 819 34.08 -34.58 -28.32
N GLY A 820 34.20 -34.44 -27.00
CA GLY A 820 33.71 -35.32 -25.92
C GLY A 820 32.32 -34.96 -25.38
N SER A 821 31.96 -35.43 -24.17
CA SER A 821 30.60 -35.90 -23.81
C SER A 821 29.66 -34.97 -22.99
N VAL A 822 28.41 -34.61 -23.37
CA VAL A 822 27.37 -33.87 -22.59
C VAL A 822 25.95 -34.45 -22.71
N CYS A 823 25.30 -34.65 -21.56
CA CYS A 823 24.20 -35.50 -21.10
C CYS A 823 22.88 -34.79 -20.72
N PHE A 824 21.72 -35.46 -20.88
CA PHE A 824 20.31 -35.00 -20.68
C PHE A 824 19.56 -35.89 -19.64
N THR A 825 18.38 -35.63 -19.07
CA THR A 825 17.60 -36.62 -18.24
C THR A 825 16.13 -36.23 -18.24
N VAL A 826 15.20 -37.18 -18.10
CA VAL A 826 13.76 -36.90 -17.93
C VAL A 826 13.11 -37.84 -16.89
N THR A 827 12.58 -37.31 -15.79
CA THR A 827 11.72 -37.98 -14.80
C THR A 827 10.26 -37.71 -15.13
N GLY A 828 9.28 -38.40 -14.55
CA GLY A 828 7.89 -38.31 -15.02
C GLY A 828 6.82 -38.67 -14.02
N LEU A 829 5.80 -37.81 -13.88
CA LEU A 829 4.40 -38.15 -13.57
C LEU A 829 3.50 -37.16 -14.33
N GLY A 830 2.69 -37.65 -15.28
CA GLY A 830 1.77 -36.84 -16.08
C GLY A 830 1.34 -37.58 -17.35
N ALA A 831 0.25 -38.34 -17.26
CA ALA A 831 -0.40 -38.97 -18.41
C ALA A 831 -1.39 -37.96 -19.02
N GLY A 832 -1.06 -37.37 -20.17
CA GLY A 832 -1.98 -36.50 -20.91
C GLY A 832 -1.29 -35.83 -22.10
N ASP A 833 -1.73 -36.20 -23.30
CA ASP A 833 -1.61 -35.52 -24.60
C ASP A 833 -0.24 -35.21 -25.23
N GLY A 834 0.00 -35.87 -26.38
CA GLY A 834 0.64 -35.28 -27.57
C GLY A 834 2.05 -34.70 -27.48
N LEU A 835 3.08 -35.50 -27.14
CA LEU A 835 4.50 -35.10 -27.26
C LEU A 835 4.89 -34.81 -28.72
N ARG A 836 5.12 -33.54 -29.10
CA ARG A 836 5.74 -33.16 -30.39
C ARG A 836 7.24 -32.92 -30.21
N LEU A 837 8.06 -33.86 -30.66
CA LEU A 837 9.53 -33.76 -30.70
C LEU A 837 9.98 -33.01 -31.97
N GLY A 838 10.59 -31.83 -31.80
CA GLY A 838 11.27 -31.11 -32.88
C GLY A 838 12.78 -31.01 -32.58
N VAL A 839 13.61 -31.66 -33.39
CA VAL A 839 15.08 -31.53 -33.34
C VAL A 839 15.52 -30.66 -34.52
N TRP A 840 16.13 -29.50 -34.25
CA TRP A 840 16.62 -28.59 -35.30
C TRP A 840 18.16 -28.54 -35.33
N LEU A 841 18.74 -28.80 -36.49
CA LEU A 841 20.16 -28.54 -36.77
C LEU A 841 20.36 -27.02 -36.93
N PRO A 842 21.33 -26.37 -36.27
CA PRO A 842 21.69 -25.00 -36.58
C PRO A 842 22.46 -25.00 -37.91
N VAL A 843 21.72 -24.93 -39.02
CA VAL A 843 22.30 -24.64 -40.33
C VAL A 843 21.97 -23.20 -40.71
N HIS A 844 22.41 -22.21 -39.93
CA HIS A 844 22.60 -20.84 -40.43
C HIS A 844 23.45 -19.97 -39.47
N PRO A 845 24.64 -19.50 -39.89
CA PRO A 845 25.58 -18.81 -39.00
C PRO A 845 25.38 -17.28 -38.89
N LEU A 846 24.16 -16.73 -39.07
CA LEU A 846 23.99 -15.27 -39.23
C LEU A 846 22.75 -14.62 -38.60
N THR A 847 21.93 -15.31 -37.82
CA THR A 847 20.75 -14.71 -37.18
C THR A 847 21.00 -14.45 -35.69
N ARG A 848 20.92 -13.18 -35.26
CA ARG A 848 20.82 -12.81 -33.83
C ARG A 848 19.64 -13.59 -33.22
N ALA A 849 19.80 -14.08 -31.99
CA ALA A 849 18.73 -14.74 -31.24
C ALA A 849 17.51 -13.80 -31.12
N ASP A 850 16.29 -14.32 -31.27
CA ASP A 850 15.08 -13.49 -31.34
C ASP A 850 14.68 -12.92 -29.95
N ASP A 851 15.32 -13.33 -28.84
CA ASP A 851 15.10 -12.77 -27.49
C ASP A 851 16.37 -12.27 -26.77
N GLU A 852 17.13 -11.37 -27.39
CA GLU A 852 18.12 -10.53 -26.67
C GLU A 852 17.48 -9.30 -26.01
N SER A 853 16.14 -9.21 -25.96
CA SER A 853 15.43 -7.96 -25.61
C SER A 853 15.73 -7.49 -24.18
N TYR A 854 15.81 -8.41 -23.22
CA TYR A 854 16.17 -8.09 -21.83
C TYR A 854 17.63 -7.62 -21.69
N LEU A 855 18.55 -8.24 -22.42
CA LEU A 855 19.96 -7.84 -22.45
C LEU A 855 20.14 -6.47 -23.09
N GLU A 856 19.44 -6.20 -24.19
CA GLU A 856 19.43 -4.88 -24.82
C GLU A 856 18.89 -3.83 -23.85
N ALA A 857 17.78 -4.10 -23.15
CA ALA A 857 17.27 -3.19 -22.13
C ALA A 857 18.30 -2.93 -21.02
N LYS A 858 18.99 -3.97 -20.51
CA LYS A 858 20.07 -3.82 -19.53
C LYS A 858 21.22 -2.96 -20.06
N ARG A 859 21.67 -3.17 -21.30
CA ARG A 859 22.72 -2.35 -21.92
C ARG A 859 22.31 -0.88 -22.00
N ARG A 860 21.04 -0.59 -22.30
CA ARG A 860 20.54 0.80 -22.36
C ARG A 860 20.51 1.46 -20.98
N ILE A 861 20.10 0.72 -19.95
CA ILE A 861 20.15 1.16 -18.55
C ILE A 861 21.60 1.45 -18.15
N ASP A 862 22.51 0.52 -18.39
CA ASP A 862 23.92 0.64 -18.00
C ASP A 862 24.66 1.76 -18.74
N ASN A 863 24.25 2.02 -19.98
CA ASN A 863 24.75 3.15 -20.77
C ASN A 863 24.08 4.50 -20.39
N GLY A 864 23.21 4.52 -19.37
CA GLY A 864 22.56 5.72 -18.85
C GLY A 864 21.43 6.28 -19.72
N GLN A 865 20.93 5.53 -20.71
CA GLN A 865 19.93 6.03 -21.68
C GLN A 865 18.53 6.24 -21.08
N LEU A 866 18.29 5.73 -19.87
CA LEU A 866 17.05 5.91 -19.12
C LEU A 866 17.19 6.99 -18.04
N GLY A 867 18.37 7.58 -17.87
CA GLY A 867 18.75 8.21 -16.62
C GLY A 867 18.74 7.17 -15.49
N LYS A 868 18.15 7.51 -14.33
CA LYS A 868 18.01 6.56 -13.22
C LYS A 868 16.78 5.68 -13.44
N ALA A 869 16.97 4.37 -13.59
CA ALA A 869 15.88 3.40 -13.50
C ALA A 869 15.36 3.35 -12.06
N TYR A 870 14.04 3.51 -11.86
CA TYR A 870 13.45 3.62 -10.53
C TYR A 870 12.27 2.68 -10.28
N MET A 871 11.66 2.16 -11.34
CA MET A 871 10.52 1.26 -11.20
C MET A 871 10.39 0.30 -12.37
N ILE A 872 9.85 -0.88 -12.07
CA ILE A 872 9.46 -1.89 -13.07
C ILE A 872 7.99 -2.24 -12.94
N LYS A 873 7.30 -2.33 -14.08
CA LYS A 873 5.97 -2.97 -14.20
C LYS A 873 6.13 -4.20 -15.07
N SER A 874 5.84 -5.38 -14.54
CA SER A 874 5.99 -6.64 -15.30
C SER A 874 4.70 -7.47 -15.30
N ALA A 875 4.62 -8.45 -16.18
CA ALA A 875 3.63 -9.50 -16.10
C ALA A 875 4.20 -10.81 -16.64
N THR A 876 3.89 -11.92 -15.98
CA THR A 876 4.13 -13.27 -16.47
C THR A 876 2.78 -14.01 -16.44
N ASN A 877 2.13 -14.07 -17.59
CA ASN A 877 0.82 -14.69 -17.73
C ASN A 877 0.96 -15.96 -18.56
N ASP A 878 0.79 -17.12 -17.93
CA ASP A 878 0.73 -18.39 -18.62
C ASP A 878 -0.60 -18.58 -19.33
N GLN A 879 -0.51 -19.27 -20.48
CA GLN A 879 -1.67 -19.68 -21.24
C GLN A 879 -2.57 -20.56 -20.36
N TYR A 880 -3.88 -20.33 -20.46
CA TYR A 880 -4.88 -21.17 -19.81
C TYR A 880 -4.76 -22.63 -20.28
N ASP A 881 -4.57 -23.54 -19.33
CA ASP A 881 -4.55 -24.98 -19.57
C ASP A 881 -5.79 -25.66 -18.96
N PRO A 882 -6.70 -26.20 -19.79
CA PRO A 882 -7.89 -26.89 -19.30
C PRO A 882 -7.63 -28.33 -18.80
N SER A 883 -6.41 -28.87 -18.92
CA SER A 883 -6.09 -30.26 -18.55
C SER A 883 -6.12 -30.54 -17.04
N GLY A 884 -6.11 -29.49 -16.21
CA GLY A 884 -5.97 -29.60 -14.76
C GLY A 884 -4.54 -29.81 -14.27
N PHE A 885 -3.55 -29.82 -15.18
CA PHE A 885 -2.13 -29.97 -14.85
C PHE A 885 -1.69 -28.96 -13.77
N PHE A 886 -2.03 -27.67 -13.92
CA PHE A 886 -1.61 -26.65 -12.96
C PHE A 886 -2.20 -26.84 -11.57
N ILE A 887 -3.42 -27.38 -11.45
CA ILE A 887 -4.03 -27.68 -10.14
C ILE A 887 -3.27 -28.82 -9.46
N ALA A 888 -2.83 -29.84 -10.21
CA ALA A 888 -2.00 -30.90 -9.67
C ALA A 888 -0.61 -30.39 -9.29
N TYR A 889 -0.02 -29.56 -10.15
CA TYR A 889 1.34 -29.02 -9.99
C TYR A 889 1.45 -27.97 -8.87
N SER A 890 0.37 -27.22 -8.54
CA SER A 890 0.41 -26.19 -7.48
C SER A 890 0.81 -26.77 -6.12
N LYS A 891 0.44 -28.03 -5.85
CA LYS A 891 0.71 -28.73 -4.59
C LYS A 891 2.20 -28.89 -4.28
N ASP A 892 3.01 -29.05 -5.32
CA ASP A 892 4.44 -29.36 -5.20
C ASP A 892 5.37 -28.25 -5.72
N SER A 893 4.82 -27.23 -6.40
CA SER A 893 5.62 -26.16 -7.07
C SER A 893 6.02 -24.98 -6.19
N GLY A 894 5.44 -24.85 -4.99
CA GLY A 894 5.60 -23.68 -4.13
C GLY A 894 4.64 -22.51 -4.46
N GLY A 895 3.66 -22.76 -5.33
CA GLY A 895 2.60 -21.82 -5.69
C GLY A 895 2.99 -20.79 -6.76
N ILE A 896 2.03 -19.94 -7.16
CA ILE A 896 2.22 -19.02 -8.28
C ILE A 896 3.36 -18.01 -8.07
N PHE A 897 3.59 -17.55 -6.83
CA PHE A 897 4.62 -16.56 -6.52
C PHE A 897 6.04 -17.11 -6.70
N LEU A 898 6.28 -18.36 -6.27
CA LEU A 898 7.60 -18.97 -6.33
C LEU A 898 7.89 -19.60 -7.71
N ASP A 899 6.89 -20.20 -8.36
CA ASP A 899 7.12 -20.82 -9.66
C ASP A 899 7.10 -19.81 -10.82
N CYS A 900 6.14 -18.89 -10.80
CA CYS A 900 5.92 -17.91 -11.88
C CYS A 900 6.57 -16.56 -11.53
N GLY A 901 6.25 -16.01 -10.36
CA GLY A 901 6.70 -14.68 -9.93
C GLY A 901 8.21 -14.54 -9.71
N ILE A 902 8.93 -15.63 -9.47
CA ILE A 902 10.38 -15.60 -9.27
C ILE A 902 11.14 -14.99 -10.46
N HIS A 903 10.61 -15.13 -11.68
CA HIS A 903 11.21 -14.52 -12.87
C HIS A 903 11.10 -12.99 -12.86
N ASP A 904 9.95 -12.46 -12.45
CA ASP A 904 9.72 -11.02 -12.36
C ASP A 904 10.53 -10.40 -11.21
N ILE A 905 10.64 -11.12 -10.09
CA ILE A 905 11.50 -10.75 -8.96
C ILE A 905 12.96 -10.68 -9.41
N ASP A 906 13.46 -11.71 -10.09
CA ASP A 906 14.83 -11.78 -10.56
C ASP A 906 15.17 -10.66 -11.58
N ILE A 907 14.29 -10.43 -12.55
CA ILE A 907 14.42 -9.34 -13.52
C ILE A 907 14.42 -7.99 -12.82
N ALA A 908 13.53 -7.78 -11.84
CA ALA A 908 13.49 -6.53 -11.11
C ALA A 908 14.78 -6.28 -10.34
N ARG A 909 15.28 -7.30 -9.63
CA ARG A 909 16.56 -7.22 -8.90
C ARG A 909 17.73 -6.82 -9.81
N TRP A 910 17.76 -7.38 -11.02
CA TRP A 910 18.84 -7.15 -11.99
C TRP A 910 18.77 -5.79 -12.67
N LEU A 911 17.61 -5.43 -13.21
CA LEU A 911 17.44 -4.22 -14.00
C LEU A 911 17.45 -2.95 -13.13
N LEU A 912 17.05 -3.06 -11.85
CA LEU A 912 17.09 -1.95 -10.87
C LEU A 912 18.39 -1.94 -10.03
N ASP A 913 19.34 -2.84 -10.32
CA ASP A 913 20.64 -2.94 -9.65
C ASP A 913 20.54 -3.03 -8.11
N VAL A 914 19.56 -3.79 -7.61
CA VAL A 914 19.22 -3.81 -6.16
C VAL A 914 20.24 -4.61 -5.35
N ALA A 915 21.01 -5.49 -5.99
CA ALA A 915 22.07 -6.25 -5.35
C ALA A 915 23.39 -5.45 -5.19
N ASN A 916 23.46 -4.23 -5.71
CA ASN A 916 24.67 -3.41 -5.63
C ASN A 916 24.82 -2.81 -4.22
N PRO A 917 25.83 -3.23 -3.44
CA PRO A 917 25.98 -2.80 -2.04
C PRO A 917 26.26 -1.30 -1.90
N LYS A 918 26.64 -0.60 -2.99
CA LYS A 918 26.83 0.86 -2.97
C LYS A 918 25.53 1.64 -3.02
N LEU A 919 24.44 1.01 -3.44
CA LEU A 919 23.11 1.61 -3.53
C LEU A 919 22.22 1.25 -2.32
N LEU A 920 22.68 0.34 -1.46
CA LEU A 920 21.97 -0.12 -0.28
C LEU A 920 22.41 0.63 0.96
N LYS A 921 21.45 0.97 1.85
CA LYS A 921 21.77 1.49 3.19
C LYS A 921 22.35 0.40 4.08
N ASN A 922 21.81 -0.82 3.96
CA ASN A 922 22.29 -2.03 4.62
C ASN A 922 22.60 -3.09 3.55
N PRO A 923 23.87 -3.47 3.32
CA PRO A 923 24.24 -4.48 2.31
C PRO A 923 23.61 -5.85 2.51
N ALA A 924 23.14 -6.18 3.71
CA ALA A 924 22.44 -7.43 4.00
C ALA A 924 20.94 -7.38 3.67
N LYS A 925 20.39 -6.21 3.30
CA LYS A 925 18.95 -5.98 3.11
C LYS A 925 18.69 -5.39 1.72
N GLN A 926 18.20 -6.22 0.80
CA GLN A 926 17.84 -5.78 -0.55
C GLN A 926 16.39 -5.30 -0.66
N VAL A 927 15.52 -5.80 0.21
CA VAL A 927 14.07 -5.54 0.19
C VAL A 927 13.66 -4.89 1.50
N THR A 928 12.75 -3.93 1.41
CA THR A 928 12.15 -3.26 2.57
C THR A 928 10.83 -3.93 2.94
N ARG A 929 9.94 -4.13 1.95
CA ARG A 929 8.67 -4.84 2.15
C ARG A 929 8.08 -5.37 0.85
N VAL A 930 7.14 -6.28 0.99
CA VAL A 930 6.34 -6.83 -0.11
C VAL A 930 4.85 -6.84 0.23
N TYR A 931 4.01 -6.75 -0.80
CA TYR A 931 2.56 -6.93 -0.68
C TYR A 931 2.04 -7.76 -1.85
N ALA A 932 1.13 -8.70 -1.57
CA ALA A 932 0.49 -9.52 -2.59
C ALA A 932 -1.02 -9.67 -2.34
N THR A 933 -1.77 -9.75 -3.44
CA THR A 933 -3.19 -10.13 -3.43
C THR A 933 -3.48 -11.04 -4.62
N GLY A 934 -4.48 -11.90 -4.50
CA GLY A 934 -4.80 -12.90 -5.52
C GLY A 934 -6.28 -13.26 -5.58
N LEU A 935 -6.65 -13.93 -6.66
CA LEU A 935 -8.00 -14.35 -6.99
C LEU A 935 -7.96 -15.69 -7.73
N ASN A 936 -9.01 -16.49 -7.55
CA ASN A 936 -9.25 -17.73 -8.28
C ASN A 936 -10.48 -17.54 -9.17
N VAL A 937 -10.25 -17.37 -10.47
CA VAL A 937 -11.30 -17.06 -11.45
C VAL A 937 -11.71 -18.28 -12.26
N ARG A 938 -10.76 -19.14 -12.64
CA ARG A 938 -11.02 -20.39 -13.37
C ARG A 938 -10.73 -21.63 -12.55
N HIS A 939 -9.88 -21.53 -11.54
CA HIS A 939 -9.44 -22.65 -10.71
C HIS A 939 -9.71 -22.40 -9.21
N PRO A 940 -10.99 -22.38 -8.77
CA PRO A 940 -11.34 -22.23 -7.36
C PRO A 940 -10.71 -23.30 -6.45
N GLU A 941 -10.37 -24.46 -7.00
CA GLU A 941 -9.71 -25.57 -6.31
C GLU A 941 -8.32 -25.21 -5.76
N LEU A 942 -7.65 -24.20 -6.33
CA LEU A 942 -6.34 -23.72 -5.82
C LEU A 942 -6.43 -23.13 -4.41
N ALA A 943 -7.63 -22.76 -3.96
CA ALA A 943 -7.85 -22.32 -2.58
C ALA A 943 -7.51 -23.42 -1.56
N GLU A 944 -7.65 -24.71 -1.91
CA GLU A 944 -7.28 -25.83 -1.04
C GLU A 944 -5.77 -25.89 -0.76
N SER A 945 -4.96 -25.41 -1.71
CA SER A 945 -3.51 -25.27 -1.58
C SER A 945 -3.06 -23.89 -1.10
N GLU A 946 -3.99 -23.02 -0.69
CA GLU A 946 -3.73 -21.61 -0.37
C GLU A 946 -2.93 -20.88 -1.48
N ASP A 947 -3.33 -21.13 -2.73
CA ASP A 947 -2.72 -20.56 -3.94
C ASP A 947 -3.77 -19.84 -4.80
N CYS A 948 -3.32 -19.12 -5.83
CA CYS A 948 -4.20 -18.40 -6.73
C CYS A 948 -3.85 -18.54 -8.22
N ASP A 949 -4.86 -18.45 -9.10
CA ASP A 949 -4.66 -18.49 -10.55
C ASP A 949 -4.34 -17.12 -11.17
N ASN A 950 -4.60 -16.03 -10.44
CA ASN A 950 -4.23 -14.67 -10.79
C ASN A 950 -3.74 -13.92 -9.55
N ALA A 951 -2.61 -13.23 -9.65
CA ALA A 951 -2.00 -12.50 -8.53
C ALA A 951 -1.45 -11.13 -8.96
N ASN A 952 -1.45 -10.19 -8.03
CA ASN A 952 -0.79 -8.90 -8.13
C ASN A 952 0.20 -8.74 -6.99
N CYS A 953 1.42 -8.36 -7.33
CA CYS A 953 2.54 -8.27 -6.40
C CYS A 953 3.15 -6.87 -6.44
N ILE A 954 3.65 -6.43 -5.29
CA ILE A 954 4.44 -5.20 -5.12
C ILE A 954 5.66 -5.55 -4.26
N VAL A 955 6.83 -5.07 -4.68
CA VAL A 955 8.10 -5.20 -3.97
C VAL A 955 8.75 -3.83 -3.88
N GLU A 956 9.12 -3.42 -2.66
CA GLU A 956 9.91 -2.22 -2.40
C GLU A 956 11.33 -2.61 -2.01
N PHE A 957 12.30 -2.05 -2.73
CA PHE A 957 13.71 -2.33 -2.53
C PHE A 957 14.38 -1.26 -1.66
N GLU A 958 15.39 -1.68 -0.91
CA GLU A 958 16.12 -0.82 0.04
C GLU A 958 16.90 0.31 -0.66
N ASN A 959 17.23 0.14 -1.96
CA ASN A 959 17.84 1.19 -2.77
C ASN A 959 16.86 2.30 -3.23
N GLY A 960 15.61 2.27 -2.74
CA GLY A 960 14.57 3.26 -3.04
C GLY A 960 13.91 3.07 -4.41
N THR A 961 13.99 1.87 -4.99
CA THR A 961 13.27 1.49 -6.21
C THR A 961 12.11 0.56 -5.89
N GLN A 962 11.18 0.37 -6.83
CA GLN A 962 10.02 -0.51 -6.62
C GLN A 962 9.69 -1.34 -7.86
N CYS A 963 9.00 -2.45 -7.66
CA CYS A 963 8.46 -3.27 -8.75
C CYS A 963 7.02 -3.65 -8.46
N THR A 964 6.18 -3.65 -9.49
CA THR A 964 4.88 -4.31 -9.46
C THR A 964 4.73 -5.27 -10.62
N PHE A 965 4.12 -6.42 -10.37
CA PHE A 965 3.90 -7.40 -11.42
C PHE A 965 2.63 -8.20 -11.23
N HIS A 966 2.11 -8.71 -12.33
CA HIS A 966 0.94 -9.57 -12.36
C HIS A 966 1.29 -10.95 -12.86
N LEU A 967 0.71 -11.94 -12.19
CA LEU A 967 0.85 -13.35 -12.54
C LEU A 967 -0.51 -13.89 -12.93
N SER A 968 -0.55 -14.73 -13.96
CA SER A 968 -1.78 -15.44 -14.34
C SER A 968 -1.46 -16.84 -14.83
N ARG A 969 -2.40 -17.77 -14.60
CA ARG A 969 -2.45 -19.11 -15.21
C ARG A 969 -3.62 -19.25 -16.19
N THR A 970 -4.26 -18.13 -16.55
CA THR A 970 -5.58 -18.12 -17.19
C THR A 970 -5.64 -17.29 -18.47
N ALA A 971 -4.48 -16.92 -19.06
CA ALA A 971 -4.46 -16.11 -20.27
C ALA A 971 -4.94 -16.91 -21.49
N LEU A 972 -6.05 -16.51 -22.10
CA LEU A 972 -6.62 -17.24 -23.25
C LEU A 972 -5.90 -16.96 -24.56
N HIS A 973 -5.30 -15.78 -24.72
CA HIS A 973 -4.63 -15.39 -25.96
C HIS A 973 -3.27 -16.09 -26.16
N GLY A 974 -2.69 -16.65 -25.11
CA GLY A 974 -1.38 -17.29 -25.14
C GLY A 974 -0.55 -16.92 -23.91
N HIS A 975 0.72 -17.31 -23.94
CA HIS A 975 1.70 -16.90 -22.95
C HIS A 975 2.14 -15.46 -23.20
N ASP A 976 1.94 -14.61 -22.21
CA ASP A 976 2.12 -13.15 -22.28
C ASP A 976 3.04 -12.68 -21.14
N CYS A 977 4.31 -12.50 -21.50
CA CYS A 977 5.35 -11.96 -20.64
C CYS A 977 5.75 -10.56 -21.09
N PHE A 978 5.52 -9.55 -20.28
CA PHE A 978 5.78 -8.15 -20.63
C PHE A 978 6.54 -7.45 -19.50
N CYS A 979 7.40 -6.49 -19.83
CA CYS A 979 8.12 -5.70 -18.83
C CYS A 979 8.30 -4.25 -19.29
N GLU A 980 7.90 -3.29 -18.45
CA GLU A 980 8.25 -1.87 -18.57
C GLU A 980 9.31 -1.50 -17.55
N VAL A 981 10.33 -0.76 -18.00
CA VAL A 981 11.34 -0.16 -17.13
C VAL A 981 11.17 1.35 -17.19
N PHE A 982 10.86 1.95 -16.05
CA PHE A 982 10.69 3.39 -15.89
C PHE A 982 12.01 4.03 -15.47
N GLY A 983 12.46 5.01 -16.26
CA GLY A 983 13.61 5.84 -15.99
C GLY A 983 13.26 7.33 -15.92
N THR A 984 14.15 8.13 -15.33
CA THR A 984 13.97 9.59 -15.22
C THR A 984 14.00 10.32 -16.56
N GLU A 985 14.55 9.70 -17.61
CA GLU A 985 14.70 10.33 -18.93
C GLU A 985 13.92 9.61 -20.04
N SER A 986 13.67 8.30 -19.88
CA SER A 986 12.91 7.52 -20.84
C SER A 986 12.28 6.27 -20.20
N LYS A 987 11.35 5.64 -20.92
CA LYS A 987 10.72 4.37 -20.57
C LYS A 987 11.08 3.32 -21.63
N LEU A 988 11.40 2.10 -21.21
CA LEU A 988 11.53 0.95 -22.11
C LEU A 988 10.36 0.01 -21.94
N VAL A 989 9.96 -0.63 -23.04
CA VAL A 989 8.92 -1.65 -23.09
C VAL A 989 9.49 -2.89 -23.77
N ILE A 990 9.48 -4.02 -23.06
CA ILE A 990 9.90 -5.32 -23.55
C ILE A 990 8.65 -6.15 -23.81
N ASN A 991 8.55 -6.70 -25.03
CA ASN A 991 7.43 -7.53 -25.45
C ASN A 991 6.05 -6.86 -25.31
N GLY A 992 5.94 -5.59 -25.72
CA GLY A 992 4.67 -4.84 -25.69
C GLY A 992 3.51 -5.52 -26.41
N ASN A 993 3.81 -6.34 -27.43
CA ASN A 993 2.85 -7.22 -28.10
C ASN A 993 3.45 -8.64 -28.15
N PRO A 994 2.80 -9.67 -27.59
CA PRO A 994 3.35 -11.02 -27.47
C PRO A 994 3.27 -11.82 -28.77
N ASN A 995 3.82 -11.29 -29.87
CA ASN A 995 3.71 -11.87 -31.20
C ASN A 995 4.65 -13.08 -31.38
N MET A 996 4.12 -14.20 -31.88
CA MET A 996 4.89 -15.40 -32.18
C MET A 996 5.82 -15.22 -33.38
N THR A 997 5.37 -14.46 -34.39
CA THR A 997 6.13 -14.18 -35.61
C THR A 997 5.93 -12.75 -36.07
N ARG A 998 6.63 -12.34 -37.13
CA ARG A 998 6.44 -11.03 -37.77
C ARG A 998 5.29 -11.01 -38.79
N VAL A 999 4.46 -12.06 -38.82
CA VAL A 999 3.33 -12.18 -39.75
C VAL A 999 2.09 -11.51 -39.18
N GLU A 1000 1.54 -10.58 -39.96
CA GLU A 1000 0.27 -9.92 -39.70
C GLU A 1000 -0.83 -10.56 -40.56
N ILE A 1001 -1.94 -10.96 -39.94
CA ILE A 1001 -3.11 -11.54 -40.60
C ILE A 1001 -4.18 -10.47 -40.71
N ARG A 1002 -4.71 -10.27 -41.92
CA ARG A 1002 -5.82 -9.35 -42.21
C ARG A 1002 -7.00 -10.13 -42.76
N ASP A 1003 -8.00 -10.37 -41.93
CA ASP A 1003 -9.19 -11.14 -42.27
C ASP A 1003 -10.46 -10.45 -41.73
N GLU A 1004 -11.61 -11.15 -41.76
CA GLU A 1004 -12.89 -10.63 -41.27
C GLU A 1004 -12.90 -10.33 -39.76
N HIS A 1005 -11.89 -10.80 -39.01
CA HIS A 1005 -11.71 -10.53 -37.59
C HIS A 1005 -10.78 -9.35 -37.31
N GLY A 1006 -10.31 -8.64 -38.35
CA GLY A 1006 -9.50 -7.44 -38.26
C GLY A 1006 -8.03 -7.67 -38.59
N VAL A 1007 -7.15 -6.85 -38.00
CA VAL A 1007 -5.70 -7.00 -38.10
C VAL A 1007 -5.21 -7.71 -36.85
N ARG A 1008 -4.73 -8.95 -36.98
CA ARG A 1008 -4.33 -9.79 -35.85
C ARG A 1008 -2.97 -10.44 -36.09
N MET A 1009 -2.31 -10.79 -35.00
CA MET A 1009 -1.08 -11.58 -35.00
C MET A 1009 -1.30 -12.81 -34.12
N GLU A 1010 -0.58 -13.89 -34.41
CA GLU A 1010 -0.58 -15.07 -33.54
C GLU A 1010 0.30 -14.77 -32.32
N SER A 1011 -0.21 -15.07 -31.12
CA SER A 1011 0.56 -14.91 -29.89
C SER A 1011 1.40 -16.14 -29.58
N THR A 1012 2.50 -15.96 -28.84
CA THR A 1012 3.31 -17.10 -28.35
C THR A 1012 2.45 -18.01 -27.47
N PRO A 1013 2.29 -19.30 -27.80
CA PRO A 1013 1.38 -20.16 -27.04
C PRO A 1013 1.97 -20.53 -25.68
N THR A 1014 3.25 -20.89 -25.61
CA THR A 1014 3.90 -21.30 -24.35
C THR A 1014 5.12 -20.46 -24.02
N TYR A 1015 5.58 -20.53 -22.76
CA TYR A 1015 6.84 -19.94 -22.33
C TYR A 1015 8.02 -20.49 -23.15
N TYR A 1016 7.95 -21.74 -23.60
CA TYR A 1016 9.03 -22.34 -24.38
C TYR A 1016 9.14 -21.67 -25.75
N ASP A 1017 8.02 -21.48 -26.46
CA ASP A 1017 8.03 -20.80 -27.75
C ASP A 1017 8.60 -19.38 -27.64
N ARG A 1018 8.31 -18.72 -26.52
CA ARG A 1018 8.81 -17.38 -26.20
C ARG A 1018 10.30 -17.36 -25.84
N PHE A 1019 10.80 -18.32 -25.05
CA PHE A 1019 12.14 -18.28 -24.45
C PHE A 1019 13.11 -19.37 -24.93
N LYS A 1020 12.77 -20.15 -25.96
CA LYS A 1020 13.62 -21.23 -26.50
C LYS A 1020 15.08 -20.83 -26.73
N ASP A 1021 15.31 -19.63 -27.27
CA ASP A 1021 16.66 -19.13 -27.55
C ASP A 1021 17.38 -18.76 -26.24
N ALA A 1022 16.66 -18.19 -25.27
CA ALA A 1022 17.22 -17.87 -23.95
C ALA A 1022 17.65 -19.14 -23.20
N PHE A 1023 16.92 -20.25 -23.29
CA PHE A 1023 17.33 -21.53 -22.72
C PHE A 1023 18.60 -22.09 -23.39
N VAL A 1024 18.74 -21.91 -24.70
CA VAL A 1024 19.99 -22.29 -25.41
C VAL A 1024 21.15 -21.39 -24.95
N ASN A 1025 20.92 -20.08 -24.81
CA ASN A 1025 21.92 -19.13 -24.34
C ASN A 1025 22.39 -19.43 -22.91
N GLU A 1026 21.47 -19.83 -22.04
CA GLU A 1026 21.76 -20.20 -20.66
C GLU A 1026 22.72 -21.40 -20.59
N ALA A 1027 22.40 -22.49 -21.29
CA ALA A 1027 23.26 -23.67 -21.32
C ALA A 1027 24.64 -23.37 -21.93
N ASN A 1028 24.69 -22.57 -22.98
CA ASN A 1028 25.94 -22.13 -23.62
C ASN A 1028 26.76 -21.21 -22.70
N THR A 1029 26.10 -20.28 -22.00
CA THR A 1029 26.74 -19.39 -21.03
C THR A 1029 27.35 -20.18 -19.89
N PHE A 1030 26.60 -21.12 -19.32
CA PHE A 1030 27.11 -21.98 -18.25
C PHE A 1030 28.34 -22.78 -18.71
N THR A 1031 28.28 -23.36 -19.90
CA THR A 1031 29.39 -24.11 -20.48
C THR A 1031 30.61 -23.20 -20.70
N ALA A 1032 30.43 -21.98 -21.22
CA ALA A 1032 31.51 -21.01 -21.34
C ALA A 1032 32.11 -20.62 -19.97
N CYS A 1033 31.27 -20.42 -18.95
CA CYS A 1033 31.75 -20.19 -17.58
C CYS A 1033 32.62 -21.32 -17.05
N VAL A 1034 32.26 -22.58 -17.36
CA VAL A 1034 33.04 -23.76 -16.97
C VAL A 1034 34.35 -23.84 -17.75
N LEU A 1035 34.30 -23.75 -19.08
CA LEU A 1035 35.46 -23.95 -19.95
C LEU A 1035 36.49 -22.83 -19.84
N ASP A 1036 36.03 -21.58 -19.80
CA ASP A 1036 36.86 -20.39 -19.84
C ASP A 1036 37.07 -19.76 -18.44
N ASP A 1037 36.62 -20.45 -17.39
CA ASP A 1037 36.67 -20.01 -15.98
C ASP A 1037 36.03 -18.62 -15.74
N LEU A 1038 34.98 -18.29 -16.51
CA LEU A 1038 34.28 -17.00 -16.38
C LEU A 1038 33.39 -16.96 -15.14
N PRO A 1039 33.08 -15.77 -14.59
CA PRO A 1039 32.03 -15.64 -13.58
C PRO A 1039 30.67 -16.02 -14.17
N VAL A 1040 29.83 -16.67 -13.35
CA VAL A 1040 28.44 -16.96 -13.72
C VAL A 1040 27.58 -15.69 -13.62
N PRO A 1041 26.61 -15.48 -14.52
CA PRO A 1041 25.75 -14.29 -14.50
C PRO A 1041 24.66 -14.34 -13.40
N THR A 1042 24.37 -15.54 -12.89
CA THR A 1042 23.33 -15.82 -11.90
C THR A 1042 23.89 -16.78 -10.86
N THR A 1043 23.83 -16.38 -9.60
CA THR A 1043 24.46 -17.12 -8.49
C THR A 1043 23.42 -17.83 -7.63
N PRO A 1044 23.81 -18.84 -6.81
CA PRO A 1044 22.91 -19.41 -5.81
C PRO A 1044 22.33 -18.37 -4.85
N SER A 1045 23.09 -17.33 -4.52
CA SER A 1045 22.62 -16.21 -3.70
C SER A 1045 21.48 -15.44 -4.39
N ASP A 1046 21.52 -15.26 -5.71
CA ASP A 1046 20.41 -14.66 -6.45
C ASP A 1046 19.14 -15.51 -6.36
N GLY A 1047 19.29 -16.83 -6.47
CA GLY A 1047 18.19 -17.78 -6.33
C GLY A 1047 17.58 -17.79 -4.91
N LEU A 1048 18.42 -17.71 -3.88
CA LEU A 1048 17.98 -17.64 -2.48
C LEU A 1048 17.20 -16.34 -2.20
N GLU A 1049 17.75 -15.20 -2.60
CA GLU A 1049 17.11 -13.89 -2.41
C GLU A 1049 15.75 -13.82 -3.12
N ALA A 1050 15.70 -14.27 -4.38
CA ALA A 1050 14.44 -14.30 -5.13
C ALA A 1050 13.40 -15.23 -4.47
N ALA A 1051 13.82 -16.37 -3.92
CA ALA A 1051 12.95 -17.28 -3.17
C ALA A 1051 12.45 -16.68 -1.84
N GLN A 1052 13.28 -15.92 -1.12
CA GLN A 1052 12.88 -15.21 0.09
C GLN A 1052 11.80 -14.14 -0.19
N ILE A 1053 11.94 -13.41 -1.29
CA ILE A 1053 10.95 -12.43 -1.74
C ILE A 1053 9.64 -13.12 -2.12
N ALA A 1054 9.71 -14.21 -2.90
CA ALA A 1054 8.54 -14.99 -3.27
C ALA A 1054 7.83 -15.57 -2.04
N LEU A 1055 8.56 -16.06 -1.03
CA LEU A 1055 8.00 -16.52 0.23
C LEU A 1055 7.28 -15.39 0.99
N GLY A 1056 7.89 -14.20 1.04
CA GLY A 1056 7.26 -13.02 1.62
C GLY A 1056 5.95 -12.64 0.91
N LEU A 1057 5.91 -12.74 -0.42
CA LEU A 1057 4.70 -12.50 -1.22
C LEU A 1057 3.63 -13.56 -0.94
N THR A 1058 4.00 -14.85 -0.88
CA THR A 1058 3.08 -15.94 -0.49
C THR A 1058 2.47 -15.69 0.89
N HIS A 1059 3.30 -15.34 1.87
CA HIS A 1059 2.82 -15.02 3.22
C HIS A 1059 1.93 -13.77 3.22
N SER A 1060 2.30 -12.72 2.46
CA SER A 1060 1.50 -11.51 2.33
C SER A 1060 0.12 -11.79 1.73
N PHE A 1061 0.04 -12.61 0.68
CA PHE A 1061 -1.21 -13.04 0.05
C PHE A 1061 -2.10 -13.78 1.05
N ARG A 1062 -1.54 -14.75 1.78
CA ARG A 1062 -2.29 -15.57 2.75
C ARG A 1062 -2.76 -14.77 3.96
N ALA A 1063 -1.90 -13.92 4.50
CA ALA A 1063 -2.22 -13.10 5.67
C ALA A 1063 -3.04 -11.84 5.32
N GLY A 1064 -3.04 -11.42 4.05
CA GLY A 1064 -3.70 -10.21 3.59
C GLY A 1064 -3.10 -8.91 4.14
N LYS A 1065 -1.81 -8.93 4.49
CA LYS A 1065 -1.05 -7.80 5.04
C LYS A 1065 0.34 -7.73 4.40
N PRO A 1066 0.99 -6.56 4.32
CA PRO A 1066 2.36 -6.47 3.84
C PRO A 1066 3.30 -7.24 4.76
N VAL A 1067 4.38 -7.75 4.19
CA VAL A 1067 5.46 -8.43 4.92
C VAL A 1067 6.70 -7.55 4.84
N PHE A 1068 7.22 -7.16 6.00
CA PHE A 1068 8.44 -6.36 6.11
C PHE A 1068 9.66 -7.26 6.18
N PHE A 1069 10.81 -6.74 5.74
CA PHE A 1069 12.08 -7.43 5.78
C PHE A 1069 12.95 -6.83 6.89
N GLY A 1070 13.53 -7.70 7.72
CA GLY A 1070 14.39 -7.33 8.84
C GLY A 1070 15.75 -6.82 8.39
N GLU A 1071 16.55 -6.37 9.36
CA GLU A 1071 17.92 -5.92 9.10
C GLU A 1071 18.87 -7.05 8.67
N ASP A 1072 18.48 -8.30 8.88
CA ASP A 1072 19.18 -9.49 8.38
C ASP A 1072 18.77 -9.88 6.94
N GLY A 1073 17.94 -9.06 6.28
CA GLY A 1073 17.47 -9.28 4.91
C GLY A 1073 16.38 -10.34 4.78
N LYS A 1074 15.83 -10.86 5.89
CA LYS A 1074 14.82 -11.91 5.86
C LYS A 1074 13.41 -11.35 6.06
N PRO A 1075 12.38 -11.99 5.48
CA PRO A 1075 11.00 -11.60 5.73
C PRO A 1075 10.64 -11.87 7.20
N ILE A 1076 9.99 -10.91 7.84
CA ILE A 1076 9.44 -11.00 9.20
C ILE A 1076 8.06 -11.65 9.08
N ILE A 1077 7.99 -12.91 9.46
CA ILE A 1077 6.81 -13.78 9.35
C ILE A 1077 6.46 -14.22 10.77
N ASP A 1078 5.21 -13.98 11.18
CA ASP A 1078 4.67 -14.30 12.53
C ASP A 1078 4.32 -15.78 12.68
#